data_AF-A0A2T9XWI1-F1
#
_entry.id   AF-A0A2T9XWI1-F1
#
_cell.length_a   1.000
_cell.length_b   1.000
_cell.length_c   1.000
_cell.angle_alpha   90.00
_cell.angle_beta   90.00
_cell.angle_gamma   90.00
#
_symmetry.space_group_name_H-M   'P 1'
#
loop_
_entity.id
_entity.type
_entity.pdbx_description
1 polymer ?
#
loop_
_entity_poly.entity_id
_entity_poly.type
_entity_poly.pdbx_seq_one_letter_code
_entity_poly.pdbx_strand_id
1 'polypeptide(L)'
;MAASRDTTATPVESFAHADTRVNIPTADAESFVSEEVAAPVTTRWKRHTVLDPQLVWKGKDDQADVLDVTTPPIFIQEKIDPRALIENLRRTAEHPENEPEATLFDSFDGLDPWESVEFYQHQANWANRMILGDSLAVMASLADRENLRGQVQAIYLDPPYGIKFGSNWQPRTNKRDVTDGNLADMAREAEQIKAFRDTWEYGVDSYLTYLRDRLLVARELLTESGSIFVQIGDENVHLVRTLLDEVFRSENFISLITFTKTSGQETAQLANVSDYILWYGRNSESTKVRQLLRPKAIGGLGAKEYKRVELLDGTIRPATSGELSGEDRLPDRASLFTTGDVTSDGGIAPDIELPDGRVLKGKSGVHWKTTPEGIVKLWRAGRIMPSGGYRIYKRRYLDFPVVGVTNVWTDVRSESDRSYVVQTATSVIERCVLMTTDPGDLVLDPTCGSGTTAYVAEQWGRRWIAIDTSRVAIALARQRLMAAKYPYYLLADSPKGQEQERSLGTGTSSIASGNSGDLRQGFVYERVPHITLKSIANNPDITENMTRAEIDAAISRHADAELLYDRPYEDKKKVRVSGRFTVESLSPHRSASFDAAFPNSGETSPEHSPLQDQTSAVGLAVDPGSSYEETILDNLKTAGVQNGRRRERLIFNAIDPYPGRFVQAIGTAASDANVAAAREVSAHAEPMTQRVAICLGPEYGTVDARMVKAAAREALAMPSVDVLIVLGYAFEANALDAVGDTQREGFASVAAEHTLGRLPVLLVRMNVDLAMGEELLKNSSSANLFTVFGEPDIDVQVSDEGVVVEIRGIDVYDPTTGEVRSGGTDGIALWMIDTDYDEESFFVRHAYFSGGQDPYKKLRLALKADIDADAWESLYGTVSRPFPVPSTGKIAVKAINYYGDEVLIVREVS
;
A
#
# COMPACT_ATOMS: atom_id res chain seq x y z
N MET A 1 15.99 37.69 36.75
CA MET A 1 16.67 36.59 36.03
C MET A 1 15.68 36.10 34.99
N ALA A 2 15.96 36.33 33.70
CA ALA A 2 15.20 35.68 32.65
C ALA A 2 15.75 34.26 32.48
N ALA A 3 14.89 33.24 32.46
CA ALA A 3 15.32 31.90 32.09
C ALA A 3 15.72 31.93 30.62
N SER A 4 16.91 31.43 30.29
CA SER A 4 17.27 31.13 28.91
C SER A 4 16.26 30.13 28.37
N ARG A 5 15.54 30.51 27.31
CA ARG A 5 14.84 29.51 26.50
C ARG A 5 15.92 28.66 25.84
N ASP A 6 15.98 27.39 26.20
CA ASP A 6 16.68 26.39 25.39
C ASP A 6 15.99 26.35 24.02
N THR A 7 16.64 26.91 23.01
CA THR A 7 16.16 26.93 21.62
C THR A 7 16.62 25.65 20.92
N THR A 8 16.01 24.53 21.30
CA THR A 8 16.16 23.25 20.59
C THR A 8 14.95 23.03 19.70
N ALA A 9 15.14 22.99 18.38
CA ALA A 9 14.08 22.73 17.41
C ALA A 9 13.36 21.39 17.70
N THR A 10 12.08 21.30 17.35
CA THR A 10 11.26 20.10 17.57
C THR A 10 11.82 18.91 16.77
N PRO A 11 12.27 17.80 17.40
CA PRO A 11 12.84 16.66 16.68
C PRO A 11 11.83 16.03 15.71
N VAL A 12 12.27 15.81 14.46
CA VAL A 12 11.54 15.07 13.43
C VAL A 12 12.15 13.68 13.31
N GLU A 13 11.31 12.68 13.51
CA GLU A 13 11.71 11.29 13.75
C GLU A 13 10.92 10.35 12.84
N SER A 14 11.44 9.15 12.63
CA SER A 14 10.72 8.03 12.01
C SER A 14 11.04 6.75 12.80
N PHE A 15 10.30 5.67 12.57
CA PHE A 15 10.67 4.37 13.13
C PHE A 15 11.62 3.65 12.17
N ALA A 16 12.72 3.13 12.70
CA ALA A 16 13.63 2.24 11.98
C ALA A 16 13.27 0.78 12.28
N HIS A 17 13.39 -0.07 11.26
CA HIS A 17 13.26 -1.52 11.41
C HIS A 17 14.64 -2.14 11.26
N ALA A 18 15.04 -3.01 12.20
CA ALA A 18 16.29 -3.77 12.13
C ALA A 18 16.21 -4.99 11.19
N ASP A 19 15.12 -5.11 10.43
CA ASP A 19 14.92 -6.12 9.41
C ASP A 19 15.71 -5.80 8.14
N THR A 20 15.97 -6.85 7.37
CA THR A 20 16.47 -6.74 6.00
C THR A 20 15.42 -7.22 5.00
N ARG A 21 15.66 -6.92 3.73
CA ARG A 21 14.94 -7.44 2.56
C ARG A 21 15.96 -7.89 1.52
N VAL A 22 15.55 -8.75 0.58
CA VAL A 22 16.38 -9.10 -0.58
C VAL A 22 16.65 -7.84 -1.41
N ASN A 23 17.89 -7.66 -1.88
CA ASN A 23 18.22 -6.63 -2.86
C ASN A 23 17.54 -6.97 -4.20
N ILE A 24 16.81 -6.03 -4.77
CA ILE A 24 16.08 -6.19 -6.05
C ILE A 24 16.56 -5.12 -7.03
N PRO A 25 16.44 -5.34 -8.35
CA PRO A 25 16.88 -4.32 -9.31
C PRO A 25 16.16 -2.99 -9.11
N THR A 26 16.85 -1.90 -9.45
CA THR A 26 16.25 -0.60 -9.66
C THR A 26 15.86 -0.46 -11.13
N ALA A 27 15.05 0.54 -11.46
CA ALA A 27 14.80 0.91 -12.85
C ALA A 27 16.13 1.26 -13.54
N ASP A 28 16.82 2.25 -12.97
CA ASP A 28 17.98 2.90 -13.58
C ASP A 28 19.15 1.90 -13.81
N ALA A 29 19.29 0.89 -12.94
CA ALA A 29 20.29 -0.17 -13.05
C ALA A 29 19.84 -1.41 -13.86
N GLU A 30 18.82 -1.33 -14.74
CA GLU A 30 18.39 -2.46 -15.61
C GLU A 30 19.56 -3.05 -16.40
N SER A 31 20.53 -2.23 -16.80
CA SER A 31 21.73 -2.65 -17.56
C SER A 31 22.63 -3.66 -16.83
N PHE A 32 22.53 -3.76 -15.50
CA PHE A 32 23.24 -4.73 -14.68
C PHE A 32 22.43 -6.03 -14.46
N VAL A 33 21.17 -6.08 -14.90
CA VAL A 33 20.30 -7.26 -14.75
C VAL A 33 20.70 -8.33 -15.77
N SER A 34 21.15 -9.48 -15.28
CA SER A 34 21.48 -10.61 -16.16
C SER A 34 20.23 -11.20 -16.84
N GLU A 35 20.40 -11.85 -17.99
CA GLU A 35 19.31 -12.54 -18.71
C GLU A 35 18.56 -13.54 -17.81
N GLU A 36 19.24 -14.21 -16.87
CA GLU A 36 18.65 -15.13 -15.90
C GLU A 36 17.74 -14.41 -14.88
N VAL A 37 18.13 -13.21 -14.42
CA VAL A 37 17.33 -12.40 -13.50
C VAL A 37 16.17 -11.71 -14.23
N ALA A 38 16.37 -11.30 -15.49
CA ALA A 38 15.33 -10.71 -16.33
C ALA A 38 14.24 -11.73 -16.73
N ALA A 39 14.63 -13.00 -16.95
CA ALA A 39 13.71 -14.05 -17.42
C ALA A 39 12.55 -14.30 -16.43
N PRO A 40 11.28 -14.17 -16.86
CA PRO A 40 10.14 -14.49 -16.01
C PRO A 40 10.08 -16.00 -15.75
N VAL A 41 10.04 -16.40 -14.48
CA VAL A 41 9.97 -17.82 -14.08
C VAL A 41 8.52 -18.20 -13.79
N THR A 42 8.08 -19.40 -14.18
CA THR A 42 6.73 -19.89 -13.85
C THR A 42 6.74 -20.71 -12.56
N THR A 43 6.11 -20.21 -11.49
CA THR A 43 5.91 -20.99 -10.25
C THR A 43 4.62 -21.78 -10.30
N ARG A 44 4.70 -23.04 -9.85
CA ARG A 44 3.59 -23.98 -9.74
C ARG A 44 2.99 -24.03 -8.33
N TRP A 45 1.73 -23.63 -8.18
CA TRP A 45 1.00 -23.63 -6.92
C TRP A 45 -0.05 -24.75 -6.92
N LYS A 46 0.10 -25.74 -6.03
CA LYS A 46 -0.81 -26.89 -6.00
C LYS A 46 -2.14 -26.55 -5.33
N ARG A 47 -3.26 -26.88 -5.99
CA ARG A 47 -4.61 -26.75 -5.42
C ARG A 47 -4.94 -27.96 -4.53
N HIS A 48 -5.60 -27.72 -3.39
CA HIS A 48 -5.97 -28.77 -2.43
C HIS A 48 -7.39 -29.29 -2.71
N THR A 49 -7.53 -30.20 -3.68
CA THR A 49 -8.85 -30.68 -4.15
C THR A 49 -9.54 -31.71 -3.24
N VAL A 50 -8.90 -32.16 -2.15
CA VAL A 50 -9.21 -33.45 -1.50
C VAL A 50 -9.98 -33.34 -0.17
N LEU A 51 -10.08 -32.16 0.46
CA LEU A 51 -10.39 -32.08 1.91
C LEU A 51 -11.59 -31.22 2.37
N ASP A 52 -12.14 -30.32 1.55
CA ASP A 52 -13.27 -29.46 1.96
C ASP A 52 -14.38 -29.38 0.88
N PRO A 53 -15.61 -28.96 1.24
CA PRO A 53 -16.68 -28.70 0.28
C PRO A 53 -16.29 -27.56 -0.69
N GLN A 54 -16.15 -27.89 -1.96
CA GLN A 54 -15.75 -26.91 -2.98
C GLN A 54 -16.94 -26.12 -3.52
N LEU A 55 -16.72 -24.83 -3.77
CA LEU A 55 -17.63 -24.03 -4.59
C LEU A 55 -17.38 -24.38 -6.07
N VAL A 56 -18.43 -24.70 -6.83
CA VAL A 56 -18.33 -25.01 -8.27
C VAL A 56 -18.98 -23.88 -9.07
N TRP A 57 -18.26 -23.36 -10.05
CA TRP A 57 -18.70 -22.30 -10.97
C TRP A 57 -18.30 -22.64 -12.41
N LYS A 58 -18.83 -21.90 -13.39
CA LYS A 58 -18.58 -22.19 -14.81
C LYS A 58 -17.08 -22.10 -15.11
N GLY A 59 -16.54 -23.12 -15.77
CA GLY A 59 -15.13 -23.17 -16.14
C GLY A 59 -14.17 -23.43 -14.97
N LYS A 60 -14.65 -23.84 -13.78
CA LYS A 60 -13.75 -24.28 -12.69
C LYS A 60 -13.13 -25.65 -12.98
N ASP A 61 -13.94 -26.61 -13.42
CA ASP A 61 -13.53 -28.01 -13.65
C ASP A 61 -12.57 -28.16 -14.85
N ASP A 62 -12.58 -27.20 -15.77
CA ASP A 62 -11.66 -27.13 -16.92
C ASP A 62 -10.24 -26.66 -16.53
N GLN A 63 -10.05 -26.18 -15.29
CA GLN A 63 -8.78 -25.65 -14.80
C GLN A 63 -7.94 -26.74 -14.15
N ALA A 64 -6.62 -26.71 -14.37
CA ALA A 64 -5.71 -27.68 -13.80
C ALA A 64 -5.70 -27.70 -12.25
N ASP A 65 -5.33 -28.85 -11.68
CA ASP A 65 -5.01 -29.03 -10.24
C ASP A 65 -3.82 -28.18 -9.76
N VAL A 66 -3.13 -27.51 -10.69
CA VAL A 66 -1.97 -26.67 -10.44
C VAL A 66 -2.21 -25.31 -11.10
N LEU A 67 -1.99 -24.26 -10.32
CA LEU A 67 -2.00 -22.87 -10.76
C LEU A 67 -0.55 -22.48 -11.12
N ASP A 68 -0.29 -22.26 -12.40
CA ASP A 68 1.00 -21.78 -12.90
C ASP A 68 0.96 -20.24 -12.96
N VAL A 69 1.89 -19.56 -12.28
CA VAL A 69 1.95 -18.08 -12.17
C VAL A 69 3.31 -17.57 -12.62
N THR A 70 3.31 -16.54 -13.47
CA THR A 70 4.51 -15.82 -13.88
C THR A 70 5.09 -15.00 -12.73
N THR A 71 6.38 -15.15 -12.45
CA THR A 71 7.15 -14.44 -11.42
C THR A 71 8.20 -13.52 -12.07
N PRO A 72 7.78 -12.33 -12.53
CA PRO A 72 8.71 -11.33 -13.06
C PRO A 72 9.62 -10.74 -11.96
N PRO A 73 10.74 -10.10 -12.31
CA PRO A 73 11.43 -9.20 -11.41
C PRO A 73 10.52 -8.04 -10.96
N ILE A 74 10.82 -7.49 -9.77
CA ILE A 74 10.24 -6.25 -9.26
C ILE A 74 11.36 -5.22 -9.26
N PHE A 75 11.08 -4.02 -9.74
CA PHE A 75 12.05 -2.95 -9.94
C PHE A 75 11.76 -1.73 -9.07
N ILE A 76 12.74 -1.25 -8.29
CA ILE A 76 12.65 -0.01 -7.52
C ILE A 76 12.67 1.19 -8.47
N GLN A 77 11.60 1.99 -8.45
CA GLN A 77 11.42 3.18 -9.27
C GLN A 77 11.80 4.47 -8.51
N GLU A 78 11.67 4.47 -7.18
CA GLU A 78 11.89 5.63 -6.31
C GLU A 78 12.31 5.18 -4.90
N LYS A 79 13.32 5.84 -4.32
CA LYS A 79 13.70 5.71 -2.90
C LYS A 79 13.32 6.99 -2.15
N ILE A 80 12.55 6.88 -1.07
CA ILE A 80 11.94 8.02 -0.35
C ILE A 80 12.22 7.95 1.15
N ASP A 81 12.84 9.01 1.70
CA ASP A 81 13.00 9.23 3.15
C ASP A 81 12.28 10.55 3.56
N PRO A 82 11.03 10.47 4.06
CA PRO A 82 10.27 11.66 4.45
C PRO A 82 10.90 12.48 5.58
N ARG A 83 11.76 11.87 6.42
CA ARG A 83 12.49 12.59 7.46
C ARG A 83 13.57 13.48 6.83
N ALA A 84 14.28 12.98 5.82
CA ALA A 84 15.24 13.78 5.07
C ALA A 84 14.56 14.97 4.35
N LEU A 85 13.41 14.76 3.71
CA LEU A 85 12.66 15.83 3.04
C LEU A 85 12.29 16.99 3.98
N ILE A 86 11.79 16.67 5.19
CA ILE A 86 11.42 17.69 6.19
C ILE A 86 12.64 18.36 6.82
N GLU A 87 13.74 17.62 7.08
CA GLU A 87 14.94 18.20 7.68
C GLU A 87 15.75 19.05 6.69
N ASN A 88 15.66 18.75 5.38
CA ASN A 88 16.17 19.62 4.33
C ASN A 88 15.34 20.91 4.25
N LEU A 89 14.00 20.81 4.22
CA LEU A 89 13.10 21.96 4.31
C LEU A 89 13.39 22.87 5.51
N ARG A 90 13.66 22.31 6.69
CA ARG A 90 14.07 23.09 7.88
C ARG A 90 15.39 23.82 7.64
N ARG A 91 16.41 23.13 7.13
CA ARG A 91 17.74 23.71 6.96
C ARG A 91 17.76 24.83 5.91
N THR A 92 17.03 24.70 4.80
CA THR A 92 16.90 25.78 3.81
C THR A 92 16.24 27.04 4.38
N ALA A 93 15.36 26.90 5.39
CA ALA A 93 14.75 28.05 6.09
C ALA A 93 15.71 28.73 7.09
N GLU A 94 16.63 27.99 7.70
CA GLU A 94 17.60 28.54 8.68
C GLU A 94 18.84 29.15 7.99
N HIS A 95 19.35 28.51 6.92
CA HIS A 95 20.57 28.90 6.22
C HIS A 95 20.45 28.65 4.70
N PRO A 96 20.03 29.65 3.90
CA PRO A 96 19.79 29.49 2.44
C PRO A 96 21.05 29.09 1.65
N GLU A 97 22.22 29.50 2.13
CA GLU A 97 23.51 29.39 1.42
C GLU A 97 24.45 28.32 2.01
N ASN A 98 23.96 27.43 2.88
CA ASN A 98 24.72 26.30 3.40
C ASN A 98 23.84 25.04 3.50
N GLU A 99 23.77 24.26 2.43
CA GLU A 99 23.50 22.82 2.56
C GLU A 99 24.82 22.11 2.89
N PRO A 100 25.09 21.71 4.15
CA PRO A 100 25.96 20.59 4.37
C PRO A 100 25.19 19.35 3.87
N GLU A 101 25.78 18.65 2.90
CA GLU A 101 25.47 17.24 2.68
C GLU A 101 25.44 16.56 4.05
N ALA A 102 24.24 16.17 4.48
CA ALA A 102 24.19 14.96 5.29
C ALA A 102 24.72 13.88 4.34
N THR A 103 25.79 13.21 4.73
CA THR A 103 26.33 12.04 4.04
C THR A 103 25.26 10.95 4.02
N LEU A 104 24.31 11.07 3.09
CA LEU A 104 23.23 10.12 2.80
C LEU A 104 23.77 8.82 2.19
N PHE A 105 25.09 8.78 1.97
CA PHE A 105 25.95 7.61 1.80
C PHE A 105 25.99 6.66 3.02
N ASP A 106 25.42 7.02 4.19
CA ASP A 106 24.98 6.01 5.18
C ASP A 106 23.71 5.31 4.66
N SER A 107 23.99 4.52 3.62
CA SER A 107 23.14 3.77 2.69
C SER A 107 21.67 3.59 3.11
N PHE A 108 20.78 4.10 2.25
CA PHE A 108 19.34 3.82 2.29
C PHE A 108 19.10 2.31 2.46
N ASP A 109 19.86 1.52 1.69
CA ASP A 109 19.80 0.07 1.58
C ASP A 109 20.84 -0.70 2.42
N GLY A 110 21.78 -0.07 3.14
CA GLY A 110 22.78 -0.82 3.94
C GLY A 110 23.91 -1.51 3.15
N LEU A 111 23.90 -1.44 1.81
CA LEU A 111 24.78 -2.18 0.90
C LEU A 111 26.06 -1.41 0.52
N ASP A 112 27.13 -2.15 0.21
CA ASP A 112 28.32 -1.62 -0.49
C ASP A 112 28.05 -1.46 -2.01
N PRO A 113 28.80 -0.59 -2.75
CA PRO A 113 28.54 -0.30 -4.17
C PRO A 113 28.68 -1.47 -5.17
N TRP A 114 29.21 -2.61 -4.75
CA TRP A 114 29.20 -3.84 -5.57
C TRP A 114 27.99 -4.71 -5.26
N GLU A 115 27.51 -4.68 -4.01
CA GLU A 115 26.34 -5.43 -3.57
C GLU A 115 25.03 -4.80 -4.07
N SER A 116 25.03 -3.49 -4.36
CA SER A 116 23.89 -2.74 -4.92
C SER A 116 23.43 -3.30 -6.27
N VAL A 117 24.37 -3.69 -7.14
CA VAL A 117 24.11 -4.27 -8.48
C VAL A 117 24.03 -5.80 -8.52
N GLU A 118 24.42 -6.49 -7.44
CA GLU A 118 24.31 -7.95 -7.32
C GLU A 118 22.90 -8.36 -6.84
N PHE A 119 21.92 -8.18 -7.72
CA PHE A 119 20.50 -8.40 -7.43
C PHE A 119 20.18 -9.84 -7.02
N TYR A 120 19.23 -9.98 -6.09
CA TYR A 120 18.78 -11.23 -5.46
C TYR A 120 19.84 -12.02 -4.67
N GLN A 121 21.06 -11.50 -4.53
CA GLN A 121 22.15 -12.16 -3.80
C GLN A 121 22.34 -11.61 -2.38
N HIS A 122 22.08 -10.31 -2.17
CA HIS A 122 22.35 -9.61 -0.90
C HIS A 122 21.11 -9.20 -0.12
N GLN A 123 21.33 -8.75 1.11
CA GLN A 123 20.30 -8.29 2.04
C GLN A 123 20.44 -6.79 2.29
N ALA A 124 19.50 -6.01 1.76
CA ALA A 124 19.38 -4.59 2.02
C ALA A 124 18.62 -4.31 3.33
N ASN A 125 18.85 -3.16 3.95
CA ASN A 125 18.04 -2.60 5.02
C ASN A 125 16.54 -2.57 4.64
N TRP A 126 15.65 -2.81 5.60
CA TRP A 126 14.23 -2.76 5.33
C TRP A 126 13.73 -1.33 5.02
N ALA A 127 13.25 -1.14 3.79
CA ALA A 127 12.33 -0.07 3.41
C ALA A 127 10.92 -0.65 3.19
N ASN A 128 9.89 0.08 3.63
CA ASN A 128 8.49 -0.27 3.33
C ASN A 128 8.20 -0.12 1.82
N ARG A 129 7.17 -0.78 1.28
CA ARG A 129 7.06 -0.98 -0.18
C ARG A 129 5.70 -0.64 -0.74
N MET A 130 5.68 0.11 -1.84
CA MET A 130 4.49 0.44 -2.60
C MET A 130 4.68 -0.01 -4.05
N ILE A 131 3.97 -1.06 -4.48
CA ILE A 131 4.26 -1.79 -5.71
C ILE A 131 3.11 -1.62 -6.71
N LEU A 132 3.44 -1.08 -7.89
CA LEU A 132 2.53 -0.97 -9.02
C LEU A 132 2.59 -2.24 -9.89
N GLY A 133 1.50 -3.00 -9.94
CA GLY A 133 1.35 -4.15 -10.82
C GLY A 133 0.27 -5.12 -10.35
N ASP A 134 0.06 -6.20 -11.10
CA ASP A 134 -0.92 -7.21 -10.72
C ASP A 134 -0.52 -7.96 -9.45
N SER A 135 -1.42 -7.99 -8.46
CA SER A 135 -1.11 -8.54 -7.15
C SER A 135 -0.89 -10.05 -7.11
N LEU A 136 -1.34 -10.83 -8.10
CA LEU A 136 -0.98 -12.26 -8.19
C LEU A 136 0.48 -12.42 -8.60
N ALA A 137 0.92 -11.71 -9.64
CA ALA A 137 2.31 -11.72 -10.12
C ALA A 137 3.27 -11.12 -9.08
N VAL A 138 2.92 -9.99 -8.45
CA VAL A 138 3.71 -9.40 -7.36
C VAL A 138 3.83 -10.37 -6.19
N MET A 139 2.72 -10.92 -5.66
CA MET A 139 2.79 -11.84 -4.51
C MET A 139 3.57 -13.12 -4.80
N ALA A 140 3.50 -13.65 -6.03
CA ALA A 140 4.29 -14.81 -6.41
C ALA A 140 5.79 -14.48 -6.48
N SER A 141 6.15 -13.29 -6.98
CA SER A 141 7.53 -12.80 -7.03
C SER A 141 8.09 -12.54 -5.63
N LEU A 142 7.30 -11.95 -4.73
CA LEU A 142 7.63 -11.82 -3.29
C LEU A 142 7.89 -13.20 -2.65
N ALA A 143 7.06 -14.20 -2.98
CA ALA A 143 7.16 -15.53 -2.40
C ALA A 143 8.39 -16.34 -2.89
N ASP A 144 8.70 -16.28 -4.19
CA ASP A 144 9.74 -17.10 -4.82
C ASP A 144 11.09 -16.38 -4.98
N ARG A 145 11.10 -15.18 -5.57
CA ARG A 145 12.34 -14.44 -5.83
C ARG A 145 12.89 -13.77 -4.57
N GLU A 146 12.00 -13.32 -3.67
CA GLU A 146 12.39 -12.63 -2.44
C GLU A 146 12.23 -13.48 -1.16
N ASN A 147 11.77 -14.73 -1.28
CA ASN A 147 11.65 -15.69 -0.19
C ASN A 147 10.73 -15.26 0.98
N LEU A 148 9.68 -14.45 0.74
CA LEU A 148 8.72 -14.01 1.78
C LEU A 148 7.69 -15.08 2.21
N ARG A 149 7.79 -16.33 1.72
CA ARG A 149 6.92 -17.43 2.19
C ARG A 149 7.00 -17.58 3.71
N GLY A 150 5.86 -17.66 4.36
CA GLY A 150 5.78 -17.81 5.81
C GLY A 150 6.22 -16.59 6.64
N GLN A 151 6.41 -15.40 6.05
CA GLN A 151 6.94 -14.22 6.75
C GLN A 151 5.90 -13.11 7.05
N VAL A 152 4.74 -13.12 6.39
CA VAL A 152 3.70 -12.10 6.60
C VAL A 152 2.87 -12.45 7.84
N GLN A 153 2.65 -11.50 8.75
CA GLN A 153 1.84 -11.72 9.95
C GLN A 153 0.36 -11.36 9.74
N ALA A 154 0.07 -10.35 8.93
CA ALA A 154 -1.31 -9.99 8.60
C ALA A 154 -1.47 -9.60 7.13
N ILE A 155 -2.52 -10.10 6.50
CA ILE A 155 -2.97 -9.66 5.17
C ILE A 155 -4.32 -8.95 5.34
N TYR A 156 -4.44 -7.73 4.83
CA TYR A 156 -5.72 -7.06 4.64
C TYR A 156 -6.04 -7.03 3.14
N LEU A 157 -7.19 -7.56 2.75
CA LEU A 157 -7.63 -7.64 1.37
C LEU A 157 -8.99 -6.95 1.26
N ASP A 158 -9.07 -5.92 0.42
CA ASP A 158 -10.28 -5.14 0.14
C ASP A 158 -10.61 -5.24 -1.36
N PRO A 159 -10.99 -6.45 -1.82
CA PRO A 159 -11.20 -6.72 -3.24
C PRO A 159 -12.45 -6.00 -3.76
N PRO A 160 -12.59 -5.79 -5.07
CA PRO A 160 -13.78 -5.13 -5.62
C PRO A 160 -15.07 -5.93 -5.35
N TYR A 161 -16.05 -5.31 -4.69
CA TYR A 161 -17.21 -5.99 -4.09
C TYR A 161 -18.19 -6.70 -5.04
N GLY A 162 -18.16 -6.43 -6.33
CA GLY A 162 -18.81 -7.28 -7.34
C GLY A 162 -19.87 -6.63 -8.24
N ILE A 163 -19.79 -6.96 -9.55
CA ILE A 163 -20.75 -6.80 -10.66
C ILE A 163 -21.43 -5.42 -10.93
N LYS A 164 -21.44 -4.45 -10.01
CA LYS A 164 -22.07 -3.13 -10.24
C LYS A 164 -21.03 -2.02 -10.42
N PHE A 165 -21.02 -1.45 -11.62
CA PHE A 165 -19.86 -0.77 -12.21
C PHE A 165 -19.82 0.78 -12.01
N GLY A 166 -20.86 1.38 -11.43
CA GLY A 166 -21.24 2.78 -11.73
C GLY A 166 -20.59 3.94 -10.97
N SER A 167 -19.82 3.73 -9.88
CA SER A 167 -19.42 4.88 -9.03
C SER A 167 -18.15 4.76 -8.17
N ASN A 168 -17.38 3.68 -8.29
CA ASN A 168 -16.25 3.40 -7.36
C ASN A 168 -14.86 3.88 -7.85
N TRP A 169 -14.81 4.55 -9.00
CA TRP A 169 -13.57 4.85 -9.72
C TRP A 169 -13.13 6.30 -9.54
N GLN A 170 -11.83 6.55 -9.41
CA GLN A 170 -11.29 7.92 -9.43
C GLN A 170 -10.42 8.12 -10.69
N PRO A 171 -10.91 8.83 -11.72
CA PRO A 171 -10.16 8.99 -12.98
C PRO A 171 -9.00 9.99 -12.87
N ARG A 172 -8.91 10.78 -11.78
CA ARG A 172 -7.86 11.78 -11.53
C ARG A 172 -7.63 12.00 -10.04
N THR A 173 -6.39 12.20 -9.61
CA THR A 173 -6.03 12.48 -8.21
C THR A 173 -6.70 13.75 -7.65
N ASN A 174 -7.10 14.71 -8.51
CA ASN A 174 -7.81 15.94 -8.11
C ASN A 174 -9.34 15.92 -8.22
N LYS A 175 -9.96 14.89 -8.83
CA LYS A 175 -11.42 14.82 -9.02
C LYS A 175 -11.99 13.56 -8.36
N ARG A 176 -12.60 13.74 -7.18
CA ARG A 176 -13.24 12.66 -6.39
C ARG A 176 -14.69 12.37 -6.82
N ASP A 177 -15.43 13.36 -7.32
CA ASP A 177 -16.84 13.14 -7.67
C ASP A 177 -16.99 12.60 -9.09
N VAL A 178 -17.40 11.33 -9.22
CA VAL A 178 -17.77 10.70 -10.50
C VAL A 178 -19.28 10.61 -10.61
N THR A 179 -19.81 11.13 -11.72
CA THR A 179 -21.24 11.07 -12.04
C THR A 179 -21.48 9.98 -13.08
N ASP A 180 -22.38 9.06 -12.77
CA ASP A 180 -22.69 7.89 -13.59
C ASP A 180 -23.12 8.30 -15.03
N GLY A 181 -22.57 7.63 -16.04
CA GLY A 181 -22.91 7.84 -17.46
C GLY A 181 -22.13 8.90 -18.26
N ASN A 182 -21.10 9.55 -17.72
CA ASN A 182 -20.26 10.48 -18.49
C ASN A 182 -19.04 9.78 -19.13
N LEU A 183 -18.99 9.73 -20.46
CA LEU A 183 -17.88 9.11 -21.24
C LEU A 183 -16.50 9.72 -20.95
N ALA A 184 -16.43 10.96 -20.44
CA ALA A 184 -15.18 11.60 -20.04
C ALA A 184 -14.60 11.08 -18.71
N ASP A 185 -15.40 10.34 -17.92
CA ASP A 185 -15.06 9.85 -16.58
C ASP A 185 -14.81 8.33 -16.53
N MET A 186 -14.80 7.63 -17.68
CA MET A 186 -14.38 6.23 -17.76
C MET A 186 -12.86 6.09 -17.56
N ALA A 187 -12.45 5.06 -16.83
CA ALA A 187 -11.05 4.81 -16.47
C ALA A 187 -10.14 4.66 -17.71
N ARG A 188 -8.92 5.18 -17.60
CA ARG A 188 -7.91 5.28 -18.68
C ARG A 188 -6.80 4.22 -18.55
N GLU A 189 -6.98 3.19 -17.72
CA GLU A 189 -5.98 2.16 -17.41
C GLU A 189 -6.49 0.78 -17.84
N ALA A 190 -5.98 0.16 -18.92
CA ALA A 190 -6.50 -1.16 -19.32
C ALA A 190 -6.05 -2.31 -18.41
N GLU A 191 -5.03 -2.15 -17.56
CA GLU A 191 -4.73 -3.12 -16.49
C GLU A 191 -5.90 -3.18 -15.47
N GLN A 192 -6.49 -2.03 -15.10
CA GLN A 192 -7.75 -2.02 -14.35
C GLN A 192 -8.89 -2.61 -15.17
N ILE A 193 -9.03 -2.22 -16.45
CA ILE A 193 -10.13 -2.74 -17.28
C ILE A 193 -10.00 -4.24 -17.50
N LYS A 194 -8.80 -4.84 -17.53
CA LYS A 194 -8.57 -6.29 -17.65
C LYS A 194 -8.73 -7.01 -16.33
N ALA A 195 -8.06 -6.56 -15.27
CA ALA A 195 -8.24 -7.12 -13.92
C ALA A 195 -9.71 -7.08 -13.45
N PHE A 196 -10.54 -6.20 -14.04
CA PHE A 196 -11.97 -6.14 -13.81
C PHE A 196 -12.82 -6.79 -14.93
N ARG A 197 -12.47 -6.77 -16.23
CA ARG A 197 -13.23 -7.51 -17.29
C ARG A 197 -13.00 -9.01 -17.24
N ASP A 198 -11.77 -9.47 -17.05
CA ASP A 198 -11.47 -10.90 -16.84
C ASP A 198 -12.18 -11.42 -15.58
N THR A 199 -12.49 -10.50 -14.66
CA THR A 199 -13.28 -10.67 -13.43
C THR A 199 -14.81 -10.59 -13.65
N TRP A 200 -15.32 -10.15 -14.82
CA TRP A 200 -16.76 -9.95 -15.09
C TRP A 200 -17.30 -10.47 -16.43
N GLU A 201 -16.52 -11.05 -17.35
CA GLU A 201 -17.03 -11.63 -18.62
C GLU A 201 -18.12 -12.68 -18.37
N TYR A 202 -17.92 -13.53 -17.36
CA TYR A 202 -18.89 -14.52 -16.87
C TYR A 202 -19.57 -14.10 -15.56
N GLY A 203 -19.54 -12.81 -15.22
CA GLY A 203 -20.07 -12.32 -13.95
C GLY A 203 -19.28 -12.87 -12.75
N VAL A 204 -19.96 -13.45 -11.77
CA VAL A 204 -19.35 -13.90 -10.50
C VAL A 204 -18.32 -15.03 -10.67
N ASP A 205 -18.45 -15.87 -11.70
CA ASP A 205 -17.57 -17.03 -11.95
C ASP A 205 -16.10 -16.60 -12.15
N SER A 206 -15.93 -15.51 -12.90
CA SER A 206 -14.67 -14.83 -13.15
C SER A 206 -14.06 -14.25 -11.87
N TYR A 207 -14.86 -13.56 -11.04
CA TYR A 207 -14.43 -13.02 -9.75
C TYR A 207 -13.99 -14.07 -8.72
N LEU A 208 -14.65 -15.22 -8.69
CA LEU A 208 -14.24 -16.34 -7.84
C LEU A 208 -12.89 -16.92 -8.27
N THR A 209 -12.64 -16.98 -9.57
CA THR A 209 -11.33 -17.38 -10.13
C THR A 209 -10.24 -16.37 -9.73
N TYR A 210 -10.48 -15.08 -9.98
CA TYR A 210 -9.58 -13.97 -9.61
C TYR A 210 -9.18 -14.00 -8.13
N LEU A 211 -10.15 -14.21 -7.23
CA LEU A 211 -9.90 -14.25 -5.79
C LEU A 211 -9.19 -15.54 -5.37
N ARG A 212 -9.61 -16.72 -5.83
CA ARG A 212 -9.05 -18.00 -5.39
C ARG A 212 -7.55 -18.05 -5.62
N ASP A 213 -7.11 -17.61 -6.81
CA ASP A 213 -5.72 -17.73 -7.23
C ASP A 213 -4.82 -16.76 -6.43
N ARG A 214 -5.31 -15.56 -6.07
CA ARG A 214 -4.65 -14.65 -5.13
C ARG A 214 -4.65 -15.18 -3.70
N LEU A 215 -5.76 -15.75 -3.24
CA LEU A 215 -5.87 -16.34 -1.90
C LEU A 215 -4.91 -17.51 -1.72
N LEU A 216 -4.68 -18.34 -2.75
CA LEU A 216 -3.69 -19.43 -2.73
C LEU A 216 -2.26 -18.92 -2.44
N VAL A 217 -1.82 -17.87 -3.14
CA VAL A 217 -0.48 -17.29 -2.92
C VAL A 217 -0.41 -16.55 -1.58
N ALA A 218 -1.43 -15.74 -1.26
CA ALA A 218 -1.55 -15.03 0.02
C ALA A 218 -1.46 -15.99 1.23
N ARG A 219 -2.09 -17.17 1.12
CA ARG A 219 -2.05 -18.23 2.15
C ARG A 219 -0.63 -18.69 2.45
N GLU A 220 0.26 -18.80 1.44
CA GLU A 220 1.65 -19.26 1.61
C GLU A 220 2.63 -18.14 2.03
N LEU A 221 2.26 -16.87 1.84
CA LEU A 221 3.01 -15.74 2.40
C LEU A 221 2.84 -15.63 3.93
N LEU A 222 1.73 -16.12 4.49
CA LEU A 222 1.43 -16.03 5.92
C LEU A 222 2.31 -16.95 6.79
N THR A 223 2.82 -16.39 7.88
CA THR A 223 3.30 -17.10 9.08
C THR A 223 2.24 -18.08 9.61
N GLU A 224 2.65 -19.13 10.34
CA GLU A 224 1.72 -20.08 10.96
C GLU A 224 0.78 -19.45 12.01
N SER A 225 1.17 -18.33 12.62
CA SER A 225 0.32 -17.50 13.48
C SER A 225 -0.44 -16.40 12.73
N GLY A 226 -0.26 -16.34 11.41
CA GLY A 226 -0.70 -15.29 10.51
C GLY A 226 -2.21 -15.23 10.32
N SER A 227 -2.73 -14.04 10.03
CA SER A 227 -4.16 -13.80 9.76
C SER A 227 -4.40 -13.15 8.42
N ILE A 228 -5.49 -13.52 7.76
CA ILE A 228 -6.05 -12.78 6.61
C ILE A 228 -7.42 -12.21 6.98
N PHE A 229 -7.63 -10.96 6.58
CA PHE A 229 -8.90 -10.24 6.68
C PHE A 229 -9.36 -9.91 5.26
N VAL A 230 -10.52 -10.42 4.85
CA VAL A 230 -11.13 -10.09 3.55
C VAL A 230 -12.39 -9.27 3.79
N GLN A 231 -12.36 -8.00 3.37
CA GLN A 231 -13.50 -7.09 3.46
C GLN A 231 -14.46 -7.32 2.28
N ILE A 232 -15.78 -7.36 2.52
CA ILE A 232 -16.77 -7.66 1.47
C ILE A 232 -18.19 -7.16 1.82
N GLY A 233 -18.97 -6.82 0.79
CA GLY A 233 -20.40 -6.50 0.90
C GLY A 233 -21.29 -7.73 1.15
N ASP A 234 -22.60 -7.51 1.36
CA ASP A 234 -23.56 -8.60 1.58
C ASP A 234 -23.80 -9.46 0.34
N GLU A 235 -23.52 -8.92 -0.86
CA GLU A 235 -23.77 -9.57 -2.13
C GLU A 235 -22.94 -10.85 -2.33
N ASN A 236 -21.68 -10.84 -1.87
CA ASN A 236 -20.70 -11.90 -2.17
C ASN A 236 -20.09 -12.56 -0.92
N VAL A 237 -20.43 -12.11 0.30
CA VAL A 237 -19.85 -12.60 1.56
C VAL A 237 -19.90 -14.13 1.70
N HIS A 238 -21.00 -14.77 1.28
CA HIS A 238 -21.15 -16.23 1.37
C HIS A 238 -20.36 -17.01 0.30
N LEU A 239 -20.10 -16.42 -0.85
CA LEU A 239 -19.30 -17.04 -1.91
C LEU A 239 -17.81 -16.93 -1.59
N VAL A 240 -17.36 -15.74 -1.20
CA VAL A 240 -15.98 -15.50 -0.73
C VAL A 240 -15.68 -16.30 0.53
N ARG A 241 -16.67 -16.50 1.42
CA ARG A 241 -16.57 -17.42 2.56
C ARG A 241 -16.23 -18.85 2.13
N THR A 242 -17.03 -19.44 1.23
CA THR A 242 -16.79 -20.82 0.76
C THR A 242 -15.44 -20.93 0.04
N LEU A 243 -15.01 -19.87 -0.64
CA LEU A 243 -13.71 -19.81 -1.30
C LEU A 243 -12.54 -19.79 -0.32
N LEU A 244 -12.69 -19.07 0.81
CA LEU A 244 -11.72 -19.11 1.90
C LEU A 244 -11.74 -20.46 2.62
N ASP A 245 -12.90 -21.12 2.78
CA ASP A 245 -12.94 -22.51 3.27
C ASP A 245 -12.18 -23.46 2.34
N GLU A 246 -12.27 -23.31 1.02
CA GLU A 246 -11.52 -24.14 0.06
C GLU A 246 -9.99 -23.93 0.13
N VAL A 247 -9.53 -22.69 0.37
CA VAL A 247 -8.09 -22.35 0.37
C VAL A 247 -7.44 -22.48 1.75
N PHE A 248 -8.10 -21.97 2.79
CA PHE A 248 -7.59 -21.94 4.17
C PHE A 248 -8.06 -23.13 5.01
N ARG A 249 -9.06 -23.88 4.54
CA ARG A 249 -9.82 -24.91 5.28
C ARG A 249 -10.79 -24.34 6.30
N SER A 250 -11.90 -25.05 6.49
CA SER A 250 -13.01 -24.58 7.31
C SER A 250 -12.69 -24.50 8.81
N GLU A 251 -11.75 -25.31 9.32
CA GLU A 251 -11.27 -25.25 10.70
C GLU A 251 -10.44 -23.99 11.02
N ASN A 252 -9.92 -23.29 10.00
CA ASN A 252 -9.05 -22.12 10.18
C ASN A 252 -9.80 -20.78 10.20
N PHE A 253 -11.14 -20.82 10.10
CA PHE A 253 -11.99 -19.65 10.28
C PHE A 253 -12.03 -19.18 11.74
N ILE A 254 -11.84 -17.88 11.95
CA ILE A 254 -11.85 -17.26 13.28
C ILE A 254 -13.15 -16.48 13.53
N SER A 255 -13.54 -15.58 12.62
CA SER A 255 -14.76 -14.79 12.83
C SER A 255 -15.30 -14.13 11.56
N LEU A 256 -16.63 -13.95 11.53
CA LEU A 256 -17.31 -13.04 10.61
C LEU A 256 -17.61 -11.77 11.39
N ILE A 257 -16.93 -10.69 11.03
CA ILE A 257 -17.06 -9.37 11.68
C ILE A 257 -18.03 -8.54 10.85
N THR A 258 -19.01 -7.92 11.48
CA THR A 258 -19.95 -6.99 10.84
C THR A 258 -19.67 -5.57 11.35
N PHE A 259 -19.46 -4.62 10.45
CA PHE A 259 -19.25 -3.21 10.81
C PHE A 259 -20.22 -2.28 10.08
N THR A 260 -20.61 -1.18 10.72
CA THR A 260 -21.60 -0.24 10.17
C THR A 260 -20.95 0.71 9.16
N LYS A 261 -21.36 0.65 7.88
CA LYS A 261 -20.85 1.56 6.84
C LYS A 261 -21.57 2.92 6.81
N THR A 262 -22.88 2.95 7.08
CA THR A 262 -23.70 4.16 6.96
C THR A 262 -24.89 4.18 7.92
N SER A 263 -25.48 5.36 8.15
CA SER A 263 -26.83 5.46 8.68
C SER A 263 -27.84 5.15 7.57
N GLY A 264 -28.76 4.22 7.80
CA GLY A 264 -29.72 3.77 6.78
C GLY A 264 -30.52 4.91 6.17
N GLN A 265 -30.63 4.89 4.84
CA GLN A 265 -31.52 5.76 4.06
C GLN A 265 -32.87 5.08 3.85
N GLU A 266 -33.91 5.86 3.51
CA GLU A 266 -35.20 5.27 3.13
C GLU A 266 -35.07 4.47 1.83
N THR A 267 -35.31 3.16 1.92
CA THR A 267 -35.35 2.23 0.79
C THR A 267 -36.72 1.58 0.70
N ALA A 268 -37.10 1.10 -0.48
CA ALA A 268 -38.35 0.34 -0.66
C ALA A 268 -38.37 -1.02 0.08
N GLN A 269 -37.21 -1.47 0.58
CA GLN A 269 -36.98 -2.68 1.36
C GLN A 269 -36.16 -2.33 2.61
N LEU A 270 -35.54 -3.32 3.27
CA LEU A 270 -34.63 -3.08 4.40
C LEU A 270 -33.33 -2.43 3.90
N ALA A 271 -32.93 -1.31 4.51
CA ALA A 271 -31.69 -0.62 4.17
C ALA A 271 -30.46 -1.44 4.63
N ASN A 272 -29.55 -1.77 3.70
CA ASN A 272 -28.25 -2.30 4.08
C ASN A 272 -27.38 -1.17 4.69
N VAL A 273 -26.97 -1.35 5.94
CA VAL A 273 -26.17 -0.40 6.73
C VAL A 273 -24.79 -0.94 7.09
N SER A 274 -24.43 -2.15 6.65
CA SER A 274 -23.24 -2.86 7.11
C SER A 274 -22.42 -3.44 5.96
N ASP A 275 -21.13 -3.60 6.21
CA ASP A 275 -20.21 -4.47 5.46
C ASP A 275 -19.62 -5.53 6.40
N TYR A 276 -18.92 -6.49 5.82
CA TYR A 276 -18.39 -7.67 6.51
C TYR A 276 -16.88 -7.79 6.34
N ILE A 277 -16.24 -8.44 7.31
CA ILE A 277 -14.85 -8.88 7.23
C ILE A 277 -14.81 -10.36 7.60
N LEU A 278 -14.31 -11.17 6.68
CA LEU A 278 -14.02 -12.58 6.89
C LEU A 278 -12.60 -12.70 7.47
N TRP A 279 -12.47 -13.22 8.69
CA TRP A 279 -11.18 -13.42 9.34
C TRP A 279 -10.84 -14.91 9.43
N TYR A 280 -9.70 -15.27 8.83
CA TYR A 280 -9.08 -16.60 8.90
C TYR A 280 -7.65 -16.49 9.46
N GLY A 281 -7.21 -17.55 10.13
CA GLY A 281 -5.79 -17.80 10.39
C GLY A 281 -5.15 -18.66 9.30
N ARG A 282 -3.82 -18.69 9.21
CA ARG A 282 -3.07 -19.75 8.53
C ARG A 282 -3.31 -21.11 9.20
N ASN A 283 -3.34 -21.10 10.53
CA ASN A 283 -3.65 -22.22 11.41
C ASN A 283 -4.36 -21.67 12.67
N SER A 284 -5.61 -22.07 12.92
CA SER A 284 -6.43 -21.53 14.02
C SER A 284 -5.93 -21.89 15.41
N GLU A 285 -5.16 -22.97 15.57
CA GLU A 285 -4.56 -23.35 16.86
C GLU A 285 -3.38 -22.45 17.25
N SER A 286 -2.70 -21.85 16.27
CA SER A 286 -1.54 -20.94 16.46
C SER A 286 -1.82 -19.47 16.14
N THR A 287 -3.03 -19.12 15.70
CA THR A 287 -3.38 -17.75 15.28
C THR A 287 -3.12 -16.74 16.39
N LYS A 288 -2.36 -15.68 16.07
CA LYS A 288 -2.05 -14.58 16.98
C LYS A 288 -3.31 -13.73 17.21
N VAL A 289 -3.83 -13.73 18.44
CA VAL A 289 -5.03 -12.95 18.81
C VAL A 289 -4.81 -12.15 20.09
N ARG A 290 -5.12 -10.85 20.02
CA ARG A 290 -5.29 -9.94 21.16
C ARG A 290 -6.74 -9.49 21.25
N GLN A 291 -7.33 -9.65 22.43
CA GLN A 291 -8.63 -9.07 22.72
C GLN A 291 -8.49 -7.55 22.91
N LEU A 292 -8.94 -6.76 21.93
CA LEU A 292 -9.04 -5.31 22.11
C LEU A 292 -10.13 -4.98 23.15
N LEU A 293 -9.86 -3.97 23.98
CA LEU A 293 -10.66 -3.59 25.14
C LEU A 293 -11.07 -2.13 24.99
N ARG A 294 -12.37 -1.83 25.18
CA ARG A 294 -12.89 -0.45 25.16
C ARG A 294 -13.47 -0.06 26.52
N PRO A 295 -13.40 1.21 26.94
CA PRO A 295 -14.05 1.68 28.16
C PRO A 295 -15.54 1.32 28.18
N LYS A 296 -16.02 0.86 29.33
CA LYS A 296 -17.45 0.81 29.61
C LYS A 296 -17.97 2.25 29.73
N ALA A 297 -19.21 2.45 29.32
CA ALA A 297 -20.03 3.58 29.74
C ALA A 297 -21.04 3.06 30.78
N ILE A 298 -21.36 3.85 31.81
CA ILE A 298 -22.40 3.46 32.77
C ILE A 298 -23.74 3.29 32.01
N GLY A 299 -24.52 2.26 32.36
CA GLY A 299 -25.73 1.88 31.60
C GLY A 299 -25.49 1.28 30.21
N GLY A 300 -24.26 1.35 29.68
CA GLY A 300 -23.85 0.86 28.36
C GLY A 300 -23.55 -0.65 28.31
N LEU A 301 -23.01 -1.10 27.17
CA LEU A 301 -22.62 -2.51 26.97
C LEU A 301 -21.62 -2.95 28.04
N GLY A 302 -21.83 -4.12 28.64
CA GLY A 302 -21.02 -4.63 29.75
C GLY A 302 -21.25 -3.91 31.09
N ALA A 303 -22.11 -2.89 31.16
CA ALA A 303 -22.39 -2.09 32.36
C ALA A 303 -23.88 -2.04 32.77
N LYS A 304 -24.81 -2.49 31.93
CA LYS A 304 -26.27 -2.51 32.21
C LYS A 304 -26.71 -3.17 33.53
N GLU A 305 -25.91 -4.07 34.08
CA GLU A 305 -26.17 -4.80 35.32
C GLU A 305 -25.73 -4.06 36.60
N TYR A 306 -24.93 -2.99 36.48
CA TYR A 306 -24.37 -2.22 37.60
C TYR A 306 -25.40 -1.19 38.07
N LYS A 307 -26.38 -1.66 38.85
CA LYS A 307 -27.56 -0.88 39.27
C LYS A 307 -27.61 -0.56 40.77
N ARG A 308 -26.53 -0.83 41.51
CA ARG A 308 -26.43 -0.59 42.96
C ARG A 308 -25.25 0.30 43.27
N VAL A 309 -25.43 1.22 44.22
CA VAL A 309 -24.40 2.12 44.74
C VAL A 309 -24.16 1.77 46.20
N GLU A 310 -22.89 1.55 46.56
CA GLU A 310 -22.38 1.45 47.93
C GLU A 310 -21.80 2.82 48.32
N LEU A 311 -22.34 3.43 49.37
CA LEU A 311 -21.88 4.72 49.90
C LEU A 311 -20.73 4.53 50.92
N LEU A 312 -20.05 5.62 51.29
CA LEU A 312 -18.89 5.61 52.20
C LEU A 312 -19.22 5.06 53.62
N ASP A 313 -20.46 5.20 54.06
CA ASP A 313 -20.98 4.65 55.33
C ASP A 313 -21.36 3.15 55.25
N GLY A 314 -21.21 2.53 54.07
CA GLY A 314 -21.63 1.16 53.79
C GLY A 314 -23.10 1.02 53.39
N THR A 315 -23.87 2.12 53.30
CA THR A 315 -25.26 2.08 52.87
C THR A 315 -25.35 1.69 51.39
N ILE A 316 -26.17 0.67 51.09
CA ILE A 316 -26.42 0.20 49.72
C ILE A 316 -27.80 0.68 49.26
N ARG A 317 -27.85 1.36 48.11
CA ARG A 317 -29.09 1.78 47.44
C ARG A 317 -29.08 1.45 45.94
N PRO A 318 -30.23 1.49 45.24
CA PRO A 318 -30.25 1.56 43.79
C PRO A 318 -29.52 2.82 43.28
N ALA A 319 -28.93 2.71 42.09
CA ALA A 319 -28.48 3.88 41.33
C ALA A 319 -29.69 4.68 40.80
N THR A 320 -29.58 6.01 40.76
CA THR A 320 -30.62 6.87 40.14
C THR A 320 -30.55 6.78 38.62
N SER A 321 -31.59 7.25 37.92
CA SER A 321 -31.55 7.36 36.47
C SER A 321 -30.44 8.29 35.98
N GLY A 322 -30.21 9.41 36.67
CA GLY A 322 -29.13 10.37 36.36
C GLY A 322 -27.73 9.81 36.59
N GLU A 323 -27.53 9.01 37.64
CA GLU A 323 -26.27 8.30 37.88
C GLU A 323 -26.01 7.21 36.82
N LEU A 324 -27.08 6.65 36.24
CA LEU A 324 -26.99 5.62 35.19
C LEU A 324 -26.85 6.20 33.78
N SER A 325 -27.36 7.40 33.51
CA SER A 325 -27.13 8.16 32.27
C SER A 325 -25.78 8.88 32.27
N GLY A 326 -25.19 9.11 33.44
CA GLY A 326 -23.96 9.89 33.63
C GLY A 326 -24.20 11.41 33.73
N GLU A 327 -25.46 11.84 33.83
CA GLU A 327 -25.84 13.24 34.09
C GLU A 327 -25.50 13.65 35.52
N ASP A 328 -25.77 12.76 36.49
CA ASP A 328 -25.38 12.93 37.89
C ASP A 328 -24.01 12.28 38.16
N ARG A 329 -23.13 12.98 38.87
CA ARG A 329 -21.93 12.36 39.44
C ARG A 329 -22.33 11.49 40.63
N LEU A 330 -21.74 10.29 40.71
CA LEU A 330 -21.79 9.48 41.93
C LEU A 330 -21.24 10.28 43.13
N PRO A 331 -21.82 10.15 44.34
CA PRO A 331 -21.30 10.79 45.55
C PRO A 331 -19.82 10.42 45.81
N ASP A 332 -19.09 11.31 46.48
CA ASP A 332 -17.67 11.11 46.75
C ASP A 332 -17.39 9.76 47.45
N ARG A 333 -16.46 8.99 46.87
CA ARG A 333 -16.06 7.63 47.29
C ARG A 333 -17.17 6.57 47.24
N ALA A 334 -18.34 6.87 46.65
CA ALA A 334 -19.34 5.85 46.38
C ALA A 334 -18.90 4.91 45.25
N SER A 335 -19.28 3.63 45.34
CA SER A 335 -18.95 2.61 44.34
C SER A 335 -20.20 2.05 43.68
N LEU A 336 -20.29 2.18 42.36
CA LEU A 336 -21.27 1.44 41.56
C LEU A 336 -20.86 -0.04 41.48
N PHE A 337 -21.81 -0.97 41.69
CA PHE A 337 -21.56 -2.41 41.68
C PHE A 337 -22.76 -3.23 41.19
N THR A 338 -22.48 -4.49 40.87
CA THR A 338 -23.47 -5.54 40.63
C THR A 338 -23.17 -6.77 41.49
N THR A 339 -24.10 -7.72 41.54
CA THR A 339 -23.94 -8.94 42.34
C THR A 339 -23.75 -10.18 41.49
N GLY A 340 -22.80 -11.02 41.86
CA GLY A 340 -22.51 -12.32 41.26
C GLY A 340 -22.42 -13.44 42.29
N ASP A 341 -22.33 -14.68 41.82
CA ASP A 341 -22.38 -15.87 42.67
C ASP A 341 -21.01 -16.22 43.26
N VAL A 342 -20.96 -16.51 44.57
CA VAL A 342 -19.76 -17.06 45.25
C VAL A 342 -19.64 -18.58 45.15
N THR A 343 -20.64 -19.25 44.57
CA THR A 343 -20.66 -20.70 44.31
C THR A 343 -20.70 -21.00 42.81
N SER A 344 -20.26 -22.21 42.45
CA SER A 344 -20.43 -22.84 41.13
C SER A 344 -21.18 -24.16 41.29
N ASP A 345 -21.76 -24.67 40.21
CA ASP A 345 -22.53 -25.92 40.23
C ASP A 345 -21.65 -27.16 40.46
N GLY A 346 -22.26 -28.20 41.03
CA GLY A 346 -21.61 -29.47 41.37
C GLY A 346 -20.99 -29.48 42.78
N GLY A 347 -20.90 -30.66 43.39
CA GLY A 347 -20.29 -30.86 44.71
C GLY A 347 -21.19 -30.52 45.90
N ILE A 348 -20.56 -30.26 47.05
CA ILE A 348 -21.22 -29.86 48.30
C ILE A 348 -20.46 -28.68 48.90
N ALA A 349 -21.16 -27.56 49.09
CA ALA A 349 -20.66 -26.41 49.81
C ALA A 349 -20.90 -26.64 51.32
N PRO A 350 -19.86 -26.67 52.18
CA PRO A 350 -20.04 -26.65 53.63
C PRO A 350 -20.51 -25.27 54.12
N ASP A 351 -21.05 -25.20 55.34
CA ASP A 351 -21.28 -23.93 56.02
C ASP A 351 -19.94 -23.19 56.26
N ILE A 352 -19.92 -21.87 56.10
CA ILE A 352 -18.77 -21.01 56.41
C ILE A 352 -19.21 -19.93 57.40
N GLU A 353 -18.49 -19.81 58.52
CA GLU A 353 -18.66 -18.73 59.48
C GLU A 353 -17.82 -17.51 59.08
N LEU A 354 -18.44 -16.33 59.10
CA LEU A 354 -17.82 -15.05 58.80
C LEU A 354 -17.30 -14.37 60.08
N PRO A 355 -16.31 -13.47 60.00
CA PRO A 355 -15.74 -12.81 61.19
C PRO A 355 -16.73 -11.98 62.03
N ASP A 356 -17.93 -11.66 61.53
CA ASP A 356 -19.01 -11.03 62.29
C ASP A 356 -20.02 -12.03 62.91
N GLY A 357 -19.69 -13.32 62.94
CA GLY A 357 -20.51 -14.39 63.50
C GLY A 357 -21.70 -14.82 62.63
N ARG A 358 -21.81 -14.29 61.40
CA ARG A 358 -22.83 -14.75 60.43
C ARG A 358 -22.36 -16.03 59.74
N VAL A 359 -23.28 -16.97 59.53
CA VAL A 359 -22.98 -18.21 58.81
C VAL A 359 -23.56 -18.16 57.38
N LEU A 360 -22.69 -18.27 56.38
CA LEU A 360 -23.07 -18.55 55.01
C LEU A 360 -23.43 -20.03 54.90
N LYS A 361 -24.73 -20.30 54.72
CA LYS A 361 -25.26 -21.67 54.68
C LYS A 361 -24.90 -22.38 53.39
N GLY A 362 -24.28 -23.54 53.52
CA GLY A 362 -23.96 -24.46 52.44
C GLY A 362 -25.19 -25.16 51.86
N LYS A 363 -25.03 -25.78 50.70
CA LYS A 363 -26.07 -26.59 50.03
C LYS A 363 -25.42 -27.66 49.15
N SER A 364 -26.10 -28.81 49.05
CA SER A 364 -25.75 -29.87 48.10
C SER A 364 -26.07 -29.47 46.65
N GLY A 365 -25.20 -29.84 45.70
CA GLY A 365 -25.31 -29.52 44.28
C GLY A 365 -24.54 -28.27 43.84
N VAL A 366 -23.84 -27.60 44.77
CA VAL A 366 -22.95 -26.46 44.49
C VAL A 366 -21.69 -26.55 45.35
N HIS A 367 -20.62 -25.86 44.96
CA HIS A 367 -19.39 -25.69 45.75
C HIS A 367 -18.96 -24.22 45.76
N TRP A 368 -18.19 -23.81 46.77
CA TRP A 368 -17.64 -22.45 46.84
C TRP A 368 -16.57 -22.24 45.76
N LYS A 369 -16.55 -21.06 45.12
CA LYS A 369 -15.54 -20.69 44.10
C LYS A 369 -14.13 -20.46 44.66
N THR A 370 -13.96 -20.53 45.98
CA THR A 370 -12.70 -20.36 46.70
C THR A 370 -12.78 -21.06 48.06
N THR A 371 -11.68 -21.11 48.80
CA THR A 371 -11.61 -21.74 50.13
C THR A 371 -12.34 -20.92 51.20
N PRO A 372 -12.61 -21.47 52.41
CA PRO A 372 -13.17 -20.71 53.52
C PRO A 372 -12.35 -19.46 53.87
N GLU A 373 -11.02 -19.55 53.83
CA GLU A 373 -10.10 -18.42 54.05
C GLU A 373 -10.25 -17.37 52.94
N GLY A 374 -10.44 -17.81 51.69
CA GLY A 374 -10.75 -16.95 50.56
C GLY A 374 -12.08 -16.19 50.72
N ILE A 375 -13.12 -16.85 51.23
CA ILE A 375 -14.40 -16.21 51.58
C ILE A 375 -14.22 -15.18 52.72
N VAL A 376 -13.42 -15.49 53.74
CA VAL A 376 -13.07 -14.54 54.82
C VAL A 376 -12.31 -13.33 54.28
N LYS A 377 -11.35 -13.52 53.35
CA LYS A 377 -10.65 -12.40 52.68
C LYS A 377 -11.59 -11.55 51.84
N LEU A 378 -12.51 -12.17 51.09
CA LEU A 378 -13.55 -11.45 50.34
C LEU A 378 -14.48 -10.64 51.27
N TRP A 379 -14.80 -11.17 52.45
CA TRP A 379 -15.58 -10.46 53.47
C TRP A 379 -14.80 -9.27 54.05
N ARG A 380 -13.52 -9.45 54.42
CA ARG A 380 -12.62 -8.36 54.88
C ARG A 380 -12.47 -7.28 53.80
N ALA A 381 -12.35 -7.70 52.54
CA ALA A 381 -12.38 -6.84 51.35
C ALA A 381 -13.77 -6.25 51.05
N GLY A 382 -14.78 -6.42 51.91
CA GLY A 382 -16.14 -5.90 51.78
C GLY A 382 -16.87 -6.36 50.52
N ARG A 383 -16.38 -7.41 49.84
CA ARG A 383 -16.93 -7.94 48.59
C ARG A 383 -18.05 -8.95 48.80
N ILE A 384 -18.38 -9.29 50.04
CA ILE A 384 -19.51 -10.15 50.38
C ILE A 384 -20.67 -9.30 50.89
N MET A 385 -21.87 -9.50 50.33
CA MET A 385 -23.11 -9.03 50.94
C MET A 385 -23.53 -10.02 52.05
N PRO A 386 -23.95 -9.55 53.24
CA PRO A 386 -24.32 -10.44 54.35
C PRO A 386 -25.71 -11.08 54.21
N SER A 387 -26.39 -10.89 53.07
CA SER A 387 -27.70 -11.47 52.73
C SER A 387 -27.86 -11.54 51.21
N GLY A 388 -28.73 -12.45 50.72
CA GLY A 388 -29.02 -12.61 49.28
C GLY A 388 -28.76 -14.01 48.69
N GLY A 389 -28.68 -15.06 49.50
CA GLY A 389 -28.40 -16.42 49.03
C GLY A 389 -26.93 -16.57 48.60
N TYR A 390 -26.67 -17.17 47.44
CA TYR A 390 -25.31 -17.31 46.90
C TYR A 390 -24.87 -16.17 45.99
N ARG A 391 -25.79 -15.31 45.52
CA ARG A 391 -25.50 -14.18 44.62
C ARG A 391 -25.07 -12.93 45.39
N ILE A 392 -24.03 -13.09 46.21
CA ILE A 392 -23.59 -12.12 47.23
C ILE A 392 -22.21 -11.50 46.97
N TYR A 393 -21.50 -11.87 45.90
CA TYR A 393 -20.24 -11.22 45.52
C TYR A 393 -20.48 -9.85 44.88
N LYS A 394 -19.92 -8.78 45.46
CA LYS A 394 -19.97 -7.40 44.92
C LYS A 394 -18.86 -7.21 43.88
N ARG A 395 -19.22 -7.28 42.60
CA ARG A 395 -18.38 -6.85 41.47
C ARG A 395 -18.59 -5.36 41.24
N ARG A 396 -17.59 -4.53 41.54
CA ARG A 396 -17.61 -3.07 41.36
C ARG A 396 -17.32 -2.73 39.89
N TYR A 397 -17.84 -1.60 39.45
CA TYR A 397 -17.66 -1.12 38.07
C TYR A 397 -16.18 -0.91 37.71
N LEU A 398 -15.42 -0.35 38.64
CA LEU A 398 -13.98 -0.08 38.51
C LEU A 398 -13.09 -1.33 38.70
N ASP A 399 -13.65 -2.49 39.04
CA ASP A 399 -12.86 -3.74 39.14
C ASP A 399 -12.33 -4.17 37.77
N PHE A 400 -13.08 -3.87 36.71
CA PHE A 400 -12.70 -4.08 35.32
C PHE A 400 -13.46 -3.05 34.47
N PRO A 401 -12.93 -1.83 34.28
CA PRO A 401 -13.67 -0.69 33.71
C PRO A 401 -13.84 -0.75 32.18
N VAL A 402 -13.40 -1.85 31.54
CA VAL A 402 -13.44 -2.05 30.09
C VAL A 402 -14.26 -3.29 29.70
N VAL A 403 -14.59 -3.40 28.42
CA VAL A 403 -15.28 -4.56 27.82
C VAL A 403 -14.57 -4.94 26.51
N GLY A 404 -14.50 -6.23 26.21
CA GLY A 404 -13.97 -6.72 24.94
C GLY A 404 -14.74 -6.20 23.74
N VAL A 405 -14.02 -5.85 22.67
CA VAL A 405 -14.59 -5.67 21.34
C VAL A 405 -15.04 -7.04 20.81
N THR A 406 -16.28 -7.12 20.36
CA THR A 406 -16.87 -8.33 19.75
C THR A 406 -16.79 -8.25 18.23
N ASN A 407 -17.27 -9.26 17.50
CA ASN A 407 -17.38 -9.27 16.04
C ASN A 407 -18.50 -8.36 15.46
N VAL A 408 -19.01 -7.39 16.23
CA VAL A 408 -20.07 -6.46 15.80
C VAL A 408 -19.64 -5.02 16.14
N TRP A 409 -19.23 -4.28 15.12
CA TRP A 409 -18.60 -2.96 15.23
C TRP A 409 -19.57 -1.85 14.82
N THR A 410 -20.44 -1.46 15.76
CA THR A 410 -21.42 -0.36 15.59
C THR A 410 -20.85 1.03 15.84
N ASP A 411 -19.61 1.10 16.33
CA ASP A 411 -18.88 2.31 16.71
C ASP A 411 -17.91 2.79 15.62
N VAL A 412 -17.58 1.92 14.67
CA VAL A 412 -16.86 2.25 13.45
C VAL A 412 -17.87 2.72 12.39
N ARG A 413 -17.45 3.66 11.54
CA ARG A 413 -18.20 4.17 10.38
C ARG A 413 -17.27 4.30 9.18
N SER A 414 -17.83 4.37 7.97
CA SER A 414 -17.06 4.72 6.77
C SER A 414 -16.28 6.02 6.96
N GLU A 415 -15.12 6.11 6.31
CA GLU A 415 -14.27 7.30 6.36
C GLU A 415 -15.02 8.53 5.84
N SER A 416 -15.07 9.59 6.65
CA SER A 416 -15.85 10.80 6.35
C SER A 416 -15.09 11.79 5.48
N ASP A 417 -13.76 11.82 5.60
CA ASP A 417 -12.88 12.73 4.86
C ASP A 417 -11.96 11.92 3.92
N ARG A 418 -12.58 11.32 2.88
CA ARG A 418 -11.86 10.44 1.95
C ARG A 418 -11.00 11.22 0.97
N SER A 419 -9.74 10.82 0.82
CA SER A 419 -8.85 11.27 -0.25
C SER A 419 -9.03 10.48 -1.56
N TYR A 420 -9.78 9.36 -1.51
CA TYR A 420 -10.10 8.52 -2.67
C TYR A 420 -11.58 8.10 -2.68
N VAL A 421 -12.10 7.71 -3.84
CA VAL A 421 -13.54 7.41 -4.04
C VAL A 421 -14.03 6.30 -3.10
N VAL A 422 -13.33 5.16 -3.06
CA VAL A 422 -13.58 4.06 -2.11
C VAL A 422 -12.42 3.99 -1.12
N GLN A 423 -12.63 4.51 0.08
CA GLN A 423 -11.62 4.48 1.14
C GLN A 423 -12.21 3.82 2.39
N THR A 424 -11.66 2.67 2.74
CA THR A 424 -11.91 1.99 4.01
C THR A 424 -11.42 2.85 5.17
N ALA A 425 -12.19 2.85 6.26
CA ALA A 425 -11.90 3.69 7.42
C ALA A 425 -10.69 3.16 8.20
N THR A 426 -9.82 4.08 8.59
CA THR A 426 -8.60 3.79 9.38
C THR A 426 -8.88 2.92 10.60
N SER A 427 -9.97 3.18 11.32
CA SER A 427 -10.39 2.44 12.52
C SER A 427 -10.87 1.00 12.28
N VAL A 428 -11.21 0.61 11.03
CA VAL A 428 -11.49 -0.80 10.67
C VAL A 428 -10.17 -1.57 10.66
N ILE A 429 -9.22 -1.11 9.85
CA ILE A 429 -7.92 -1.76 9.64
C ILE A 429 -7.10 -1.74 10.93
N GLU A 430 -7.17 -0.65 11.70
CA GLU A 430 -6.52 -0.53 13.01
C GLU A 430 -6.91 -1.68 13.96
N ARG A 431 -8.19 -2.05 14.00
CA ARG A 431 -8.63 -3.19 14.82
C ARG A 431 -8.02 -4.49 14.32
N CYS A 432 -8.07 -4.75 13.01
CA CYS A 432 -7.50 -5.96 12.41
C CYS A 432 -5.99 -6.08 12.70
N VAL A 433 -5.23 -5.00 12.49
CA VAL A 433 -3.79 -4.92 12.75
C VAL A 433 -3.49 -5.10 14.24
N LEU A 434 -4.12 -4.33 15.14
CA LEU A 434 -3.84 -4.42 16.57
C LEU A 434 -4.27 -5.75 17.21
N MET A 435 -5.30 -6.43 16.67
CA MET A 435 -5.69 -7.77 17.11
C MET A 435 -4.67 -8.86 16.76
N THR A 436 -3.89 -8.69 15.69
CA THR A 436 -3.13 -9.81 15.08
C THR A 436 -1.63 -9.56 14.87
N THR A 437 -1.11 -8.37 15.20
CA THR A 437 0.30 -7.99 14.97
C THR A 437 0.93 -7.31 16.17
N ASP A 438 2.26 -7.32 16.22
CA ASP A 438 3.15 -6.55 17.08
C ASP A 438 3.83 -5.44 16.27
N PRO A 439 4.38 -4.39 16.91
CA PRO A 439 5.35 -3.53 16.26
C PRO A 439 6.53 -4.34 15.67
N GLY A 440 6.94 -4.02 14.45
CA GLY A 440 7.93 -4.77 13.67
C GLY A 440 7.38 -5.92 12.80
N ASP A 441 6.17 -6.40 13.06
CA ASP A 441 5.54 -7.42 12.20
C ASP A 441 5.23 -6.88 10.78
N LEU A 442 5.19 -7.77 9.80
CA LEU A 442 4.93 -7.45 8.40
C LEU A 442 3.42 -7.55 8.06
N VAL A 443 2.87 -6.46 7.53
CA VAL A 443 1.51 -6.35 7.00
C VAL A 443 1.56 -6.24 5.48
N LEU A 444 0.70 -6.99 4.78
CA LEU A 444 0.56 -6.94 3.32
C LEU A 444 -0.86 -6.52 2.94
N ASP A 445 -0.97 -5.61 1.97
CA ASP A 445 -2.23 -5.22 1.34
C ASP A 445 -2.15 -5.43 -0.19
N PRO A 446 -2.75 -6.50 -0.73
CA PRO A 446 -2.72 -6.80 -2.16
C PRO A 446 -3.65 -5.95 -3.04
N THR A 447 -4.42 -5.02 -2.46
CA THR A 447 -5.41 -4.18 -3.15
C THR A 447 -5.52 -2.82 -2.46
N CYS A 448 -4.40 -2.10 -2.33
CA CYS A 448 -4.27 -1.09 -1.28
C CYS A 448 -5.02 0.24 -1.53
N GLY A 449 -5.42 0.52 -2.77
CA GLY A 449 -6.04 1.77 -3.17
C GLY A 449 -5.23 2.97 -2.66
N SER A 450 -5.90 3.87 -1.94
CA SER A 450 -5.30 5.06 -1.29
C SER A 450 -4.31 4.80 -0.13
N GLY A 451 -3.81 3.57 0.03
CA GLY A 451 -2.77 3.22 1.00
C GLY A 451 -3.23 3.29 2.46
N THR A 452 -4.50 3.03 2.77
CA THR A 452 -4.98 3.12 4.16
C THR A 452 -4.31 2.06 5.05
N THR A 453 -4.11 0.84 4.56
CA THR A 453 -3.43 -0.21 5.35
C THR A 453 -1.97 0.13 5.61
N ALA A 454 -1.24 0.62 4.60
CA ALA A 454 0.11 1.16 4.77
C ALA A 454 0.15 2.28 5.83
N TYR A 455 -0.75 3.26 5.72
CA TYR A 455 -0.85 4.37 6.69
C TYR A 455 -1.10 3.87 8.12
N VAL A 456 -1.97 2.87 8.32
CA VAL A 456 -2.27 2.31 9.64
C VAL A 456 -1.12 1.45 10.16
N ALA A 457 -0.51 0.60 9.32
CA ALA A 457 0.65 -0.19 9.68
C ALA A 457 1.81 0.72 10.13
N GLU A 458 2.12 1.76 9.35
CA GLU A 458 3.10 2.80 9.67
C GLU A 458 2.77 3.52 11.00
N GLN A 459 1.51 3.94 11.20
CA GLN A 459 1.07 4.55 12.45
C GLN A 459 1.38 3.65 13.64
N TRP A 460 1.18 2.35 13.51
CA TRP A 460 1.39 1.39 14.60
C TRP A 460 2.80 0.77 14.61
N GLY A 461 3.73 1.24 13.77
CA GLY A 461 5.11 0.75 13.73
C GLY A 461 5.24 -0.68 13.22
N ARG A 462 4.41 -1.07 12.25
CA ARG A 462 4.50 -2.33 11.51
C ARG A 462 5.19 -2.07 10.17
N ARG A 463 5.93 -3.06 9.67
CA ARG A 463 6.44 -3.06 8.30
C ARG A 463 5.28 -3.27 7.35
N TRP A 464 5.31 -2.66 6.16
CA TRP A 464 4.23 -2.79 5.20
C TRP A 464 4.67 -2.97 3.75
N ILE A 465 3.90 -3.78 3.02
CA ILE A 465 3.90 -3.90 1.57
C ILE A 465 2.48 -3.60 1.09
N ALA A 466 2.34 -2.69 0.13
CA ALA A 466 1.07 -2.27 -0.43
C ALA A 466 1.12 -2.40 -1.96
N ILE A 467 0.14 -3.06 -2.56
CA ILE A 467 0.10 -3.39 -3.99
C ILE A 467 -1.20 -2.85 -4.59
N ASP A 468 -1.11 -2.22 -5.75
CA ASP A 468 -2.27 -1.85 -6.56
C ASP A 468 -1.92 -1.88 -8.05
N THR A 469 -2.90 -2.13 -8.92
CA THR A 469 -2.73 -2.02 -10.38
C THR A 469 -2.86 -0.58 -10.88
N SER A 470 -3.40 0.33 -10.07
CA SER A 470 -3.68 1.70 -10.47
C SER A 470 -2.55 2.68 -10.18
N ARG A 471 -2.14 3.44 -11.20
CA ARG A 471 -1.14 4.50 -11.08
C ARG A 471 -1.70 5.66 -10.26
N VAL A 472 -3.00 5.94 -10.39
CA VAL A 472 -3.72 6.94 -9.58
C VAL A 472 -3.72 6.55 -8.09
N ALA A 473 -3.97 5.28 -7.76
CA ALA A 473 -3.98 4.80 -6.38
C ALA A 473 -2.60 4.89 -5.73
N ILE A 474 -1.57 4.37 -6.41
CA ILE A 474 -0.16 4.43 -5.98
C ILE A 474 0.30 5.89 -5.81
N ALA A 475 -0.04 6.79 -6.73
CA ALA A 475 0.32 8.21 -6.62
C ALA A 475 -0.33 8.90 -5.40
N LEU A 476 -1.61 8.65 -5.12
CA LEU A 476 -2.31 9.16 -3.94
C LEU A 476 -1.75 8.57 -2.64
N ALA A 477 -1.48 7.27 -2.62
CA ALA A 477 -0.90 6.58 -1.48
C ALA A 477 0.52 7.11 -1.18
N ARG A 478 1.39 7.24 -2.19
CA ARG A 478 2.72 7.88 -2.07
C ARG A 478 2.59 9.27 -1.45
N GLN A 479 1.79 10.16 -2.05
CA GLN A 479 1.64 11.55 -1.55
C GLN A 479 1.14 11.58 -0.09
N ARG A 480 0.18 10.70 0.25
CA ARG A 480 -0.36 10.55 1.61
C ARG A 480 0.71 10.10 2.61
N LEU A 481 1.54 9.13 2.26
CA LEU A 481 2.59 8.58 3.12
C LEU A 481 3.80 9.54 3.23
N MET A 482 4.18 10.26 2.16
CA MET A 482 5.23 11.29 2.21
C MET A 482 4.90 12.42 3.19
N ALA A 483 3.67 12.92 3.16
CA ALA A 483 3.25 14.07 3.99
C ALA A 483 2.56 13.68 5.31
N ALA A 484 2.58 12.40 5.68
CA ALA A 484 1.93 11.92 6.89
C ALA A 484 2.61 12.45 8.17
N LYS A 485 1.78 12.91 9.12
CA LYS A 485 2.19 13.12 10.52
C LYS A 485 1.60 12.02 11.38
N TYR A 486 2.47 11.37 12.15
CA TYR A 486 2.10 10.37 13.15
C TYR A 486 2.41 10.83 14.58
N PRO A 487 1.75 10.23 15.58
CA PRO A 487 2.23 10.27 16.96
C PRO A 487 3.52 9.44 17.12
N TYR A 488 4.45 9.93 17.93
CA TYR A 488 5.62 9.16 18.36
C TYR A 488 5.28 8.44 19.67
N TYR A 489 5.21 7.11 19.65
CA TYR A 489 4.93 6.31 20.82
C TYR A 489 6.20 6.00 21.62
N LEU A 490 6.10 5.97 22.95
CA LEU A 490 7.22 5.58 23.82
C LEU A 490 7.54 4.10 23.63
N LEU A 491 8.71 3.80 23.04
CA LEU A 491 9.25 2.44 22.96
C LEU A 491 9.50 1.90 24.37
N ALA A 492 9.13 0.66 24.61
CA ALA A 492 9.20 0.01 25.92
C ALA A 492 10.64 -0.06 26.49
N ASP A 493 11.63 -0.25 25.62
CA ASP A 493 13.05 -0.33 26.00
C ASP A 493 13.76 1.02 26.11
N SER A 494 13.17 2.11 25.61
CA SER A 494 13.75 3.46 25.66
C SER A 494 13.83 4.01 27.09
N PRO A 495 14.73 4.97 27.40
CA PRO A 495 14.91 5.43 28.79
C PRO A 495 13.66 6.09 29.37
N LYS A 496 12.93 6.86 28.54
CA LYS A 496 11.62 7.44 28.87
C LYS A 496 10.54 6.35 29.01
N GLY A 497 10.56 5.33 28.16
CA GLY A 497 9.63 4.21 28.23
C GLY A 497 9.79 3.41 29.53
N GLN A 498 11.03 3.05 29.88
CA GLN A 498 11.34 2.38 31.14
C GLN A 498 10.98 3.22 32.38
N GLU A 499 11.14 4.55 32.32
CA GLU A 499 10.69 5.45 33.40
C GLU A 499 9.16 5.47 33.51
N GLN A 500 8.46 5.58 32.38
CA GLN A 500 7.00 5.52 32.34
C GLN A 500 6.46 4.17 32.85
N GLU A 501 7.03 3.05 32.42
CA GLU A 501 6.73 1.70 32.93
C GLU A 501 6.92 1.60 34.45
N ARG A 502 8.06 2.08 34.97
CA ARG A 502 8.31 2.13 36.42
C ARG A 502 7.28 2.97 37.16
N SER A 503 6.75 4.03 36.55
CA SER A 503 5.72 4.90 37.16
C SER A 503 4.33 4.24 37.25
N LEU A 504 4.02 3.29 36.36
CA LEU A 504 2.71 2.62 36.30
C LEU A 504 2.55 1.51 37.34
N GLY A 505 3.65 1.04 37.94
CA GLY A 505 3.63 0.05 39.03
C GLY A 505 3.41 -1.40 38.58
N THR A 506 3.17 -2.27 39.56
CA THR A 506 3.26 -3.74 39.50
C THR A 506 2.44 -4.39 38.38
N GLY A 507 3.06 -4.53 37.21
CA GLY A 507 2.78 -5.54 36.20
C GLY A 507 4.12 -6.12 35.73
N THR A 508 4.15 -7.39 35.35
CA THR A 508 5.38 -8.13 35.02
C THR A 508 6.19 -7.39 33.96
N SER A 509 7.26 -6.70 34.36
CA SER A 509 8.19 -6.05 33.43
C SER A 509 9.04 -7.13 32.77
N SER A 510 8.51 -7.67 31.66
CA SER A 510 9.18 -8.67 30.82
C SER A 510 10.11 -8.05 29.79
N ILE A 511 10.23 -6.72 29.77
CA ILE A 511 11.08 -5.96 28.85
C ILE A 511 12.53 -6.34 29.15
N ALA A 512 13.24 -6.80 28.13
CA ALA A 512 14.65 -7.18 28.26
C ALA A 512 15.48 -5.99 28.77
N SER A 513 16.49 -6.26 29.60
CA SER A 513 17.38 -5.23 30.13
C SER A 513 18.32 -4.72 29.03
N GLY A 514 17.83 -3.78 28.23
CA GLY A 514 18.52 -3.15 27.11
C GLY A 514 18.02 -1.73 26.86
N ASN A 515 18.81 -0.96 26.11
CA ASN A 515 18.45 0.35 25.59
C ASN A 515 18.79 0.35 24.09
N SER A 516 18.18 -0.58 23.37
CA SER A 516 18.39 -0.84 21.95
C SER A 516 17.66 0.14 21.04
N GLY A 517 16.53 0.69 21.51
CA GLY A 517 15.56 1.36 20.64
C GLY A 517 14.84 0.38 19.71
N ASP A 518 14.79 -0.90 20.08
CA ASP A 518 14.21 -1.96 19.26
C ASP A 518 12.68 -1.90 19.31
N LEU A 519 12.08 -1.52 18.18
CA LEU A 519 10.65 -1.40 17.99
C LEU A 519 9.90 -2.70 18.37
N ARG A 520 10.50 -3.88 18.19
CA ARG A 520 9.89 -5.18 18.55
C ARG A 520 9.67 -5.37 20.04
N GLN A 521 10.36 -4.62 20.91
CA GLN A 521 10.09 -4.62 22.35
C GLN A 521 8.72 -4.00 22.69
N GLY A 522 8.08 -3.34 21.71
CA GLY A 522 6.75 -2.79 21.82
C GLY A 522 6.72 -1.36 22.35
N PHE A 523 5.52 -0.89 22.66
CA PHE A 523 5.31 0.43 23.28
C PHE A 523 4.94 0.30 24.76
N VAL A 524 5.04 1.40 25.50
CA VAL A 524 4.42 1.52 26.83
C VAL A 524 2.94 1.81 26.66
N TYR A 525 2.06 0.98 27.20
CA TYR A 525 0.59 1.07 27.04
C TYR A 525 -0.13 1.48 28.32
N GLU A 526 -1.29 2.14 28.19
CA GLU A 526 -2.25 2.27 29.29
C GLU A 526 -2.64 0.89 29.84
N ARG A 527 -2.81 0.81 31.17
CA ARG A 527 -3.21 -0.41 31.88
C ARG A 527 -4.51 -0.20 32.63
N VAL A 528 -5.37 -1.22 32.64
CA VAL A 528 -6.60 -1.23 33.43
C VAL A 528 -6.62 -2.41 34.39
N PRO A 529 -7.08 -2.22 35.63
CA PRO A 529 -7.14 -3.31 36.61
C PRO A 529 -8.16 -4.37 36.18
N HIS A 530 -7.85 -5.63 36.48
CA HIS A 530 -8.73 -6.78 36.31
C HIS A 530 -8.90 -7.50 37.66
N ILE A 531 -9.61 -6.86 38.58
CA ILE A 531 -9.87 -7.37 39.93
C ILE A 531 -10.94 -8.47 39.88
N THR A 532 -10.52 -9.72 40.08
CA THR A 532 -11.41 -10.89 40.10
C THR A 532 -11.67 -11.39 41.53
N LEU A 533 -12.72 -12.19 41.71
CA LEU A 533 -12.97 -12.89 42.98
C LEU A 533 -11.75 -13.72 43.40
N LYS A 534 -11.11 -14.39 42.42
CA LYS A 534 -9.93 -15.23 42.60
C LYS A 534 -8.71 -14.42 43.06
N SER A 535 -8.45 -13.25 42.46
CA SER A 535 -7.30 -12.41 42.84
C SER A 535 -7.42 -11.92 44.29
N ILE A 536 -8.60 -11.46 44.72
CA ILE A 536 -8.83 -11.03 46.11
C ILE A 536 -8.74 -12.22 47.08
N ALA A 537 -9.36 -13.35 46.77
CA ALA A 537 -9.40 -14.50 47.67
C ALA A 537 -8.01 -15.16 47.88
N ASN A 538 -7.17 -15.14 46.86
CA ASN A 538 -5.82 -15.72 46.94
C ASN A 538 -4.75 -14.73 47.41
N ASN A 539 -5.06 -13.44 47.50
CA ASN A 539 -4.14 -12.37 47.91
C ASN A 539 -3.52 -12.64 49.30
N PRO A 540 -2.19 -12.78 49.45
CA PRO A 540 -1.54 -13.04 50.73
C PRO A 540 -1.45 -11.80 51.63
N ASP A 541 -1.39 -10.59 51.06
CA ASP A 541 -1.29 -9.32 51.80
C ASP A 541 -2.56 -9.03 52.63
N ILE A 542 -3.73 -9.59 52.27
CA ILE A 542 -4.99 -9.38 52.99
C ILE A 542 -5.00 -10.19 54.28
N THR A 543 -4.58 -9.54 55.35
CA THR A 543 -4.43 -10.08 56.71
C THR A 543 -5.53 -9.55 57.65
N GLU A 544 -5.35 -9.74 58.96
CA GLU A 544 -6.29 -9.29 60.00
C GLU A 544 -5.90 -7.90 60.52
N ASN A 545 -6.88 -7.11 60.98
CA ASN A 545 -6.72 -5.74 61.49
C ASN A 545 -6.29 -4.66 60.49
N MET A 546 -6.24 -4.95 59.18
CA MET A 546 -6.02 -3.93 58.15
C MET A 546 -7.22 -2.98 58.01
N THR A 547 -6.94 -1.71 57.76
CA THR A 547 -7.96 -0.72 57.37
C THR A 547 -8.47 -0.95 55.95
N ARG A 548 -9.62 -0.35 55.63
CA ARG A 548 -10.20 -0.39 54.28
C ARG A 548 -9.22 0.05 53.19
N ALA A 549 -8.47 1.13 53.44
CA ALA A 549 -7.52 1.70 52.49
C ALA A 549 -6.31 0.77 52.26
N GLU A 550 -5.81 0.11 53.32
CA GLU A 550 -4.72 -0.86 53.19
C GLU A 550 -5.17 -2.11 52.44
N ILE A 551 -6.41 -2.59 52.65
CA ILE A 551 -6.96 -3.72 51.89
C ILE A 551 -7.16 -3.35 50.42
N ASP A 552 -7.73 -2.18 50.11
CA ASP A 552 -7.91 -1.75 48.71
C ASP A 552 -6.55 -1.52 48.02
N ALA A 553 -5.52 -1.03 48.74
CA ALA A 553 -4.15 -0.95 48.23
C ALA A 553 -3.51 -2.33 48.01
N ALA A 554 -3.72 -3.28 48.93
CA ALA A 554 -3.25 -4.67 48.78
C ALA A 554 -3.94 -5.38 47.60
N ILE A 555 -5.23 -5.11 47.36
CA ILE A 555 -5.93 -5.59 46.15
C ILE A 555 -5.31 -4.96 44.91
N SER A 556 -5.05 -3.66 44.91
CA SER A 556 -4.46 -2.95 43.76
C SER A 556 -3.06 -3.47 43.37
N ARG A 557 -2.23 -3.90 44.34
CA ARG A 557 -0.90 -4.48 44.07
C ARG A 557 -0.92 -5.92 43.55
N HIS A 558 -1.95 -6.68 43.89
CA HIS A 558 -2.10 -8.11 43.55
C HIS A 558 -3.14 -8.39 42.46
N ALA A 559 -3.77 -7.34 41.92
CA ALA A 559 -4.66 -7.47 40.78
C ALA A 559 -3.86 -7.60 39.50
N ASP A 560 -4.28 -8.52 38.63
CA ASP A 560 -3.81 -8.55 37.26
C ASP A 560 -4.25 -7.25 36.55
N ALA A 561 -3.49 -6.84 35.53
CA ALA A 561 -3.79 -5.66 34.73
C ALA A 561 -3.77 -6.02 33.24
N GLU A 562 -4.78 -5.55 32.49
CA GLU A 562 -4.83 -5.71 31.03
C GLU A 562 -4.18 -4.50 30.34
N LEU A 563 -3.45 -4.76 29.25
CA LEU A 563 -2.88 -3.73 28.39
C LEU A 563 -3.91 -3.22 27.38
N LEU A 564 -3.97 -1.91 27.20
CA LEU A 564 -4.76 -1.27 26.14
C LEU A 564 -3.86 -1.01 24.93
N TYR A 565 -3.79 -1.99 24.01
CA TYR A 565 -2.91 -1.95 22.84
C TYR A 565 -3.23 -0.80 21.85
N ASP A 566 -4.45 -0.27 21.90
CA ASP A 566 -4.92 0.93 21.20
C ASP A 566 -4.48 2.25 21.89
N ARG A 567 -3.79 2.17 23.03
CA ARG A 567 -3.43 3.33 23.87
C ARG A 567 -1.98 3.31 24.37
N PRO A 568 -1.00 3.36 23.46
CA PRO A 568 0.38 3.66 23.83
C PRO A 568 0.51 5.10 24.36
N TYR A 569 1.50 5.33 25.24
CA TYR A 569 1.88 6.67 25.67
C TYR A 569 2.67 7.39 24.58
N GLU A 570 2.32 8.66 24.32
CA GLU A 570 2.95 9.50 23.28
C GLU A 570 4.04 10.43 23.85
N ASP A 571 5.19 10.53 23.16
CA ASP A 571 6.16 11.61 23.39
C ASP A 571 5.78 12.84 22.58
N LYS A 572 4.93 13.68 23.17
CA LYS A 572 4.40 14.92 22.55
C LYS A 572 5.47 15.99 22.26
N LYS A 573 6.74 15.74 22.59
CA LYS A 573 7.89 16.59 22.24
C LYS A 573 8.53 16.22 20.89
N LYS A 574 8.12 15.12 20.25
CA LYS A 574 8.60 14.67 18.95
C LYS A 574 7.51 14.78 17.89
N VAL A 575 7.89 15.05 16.65
CA VAL A 575 7.03 14.88 15.46
C VAL A 575 7.50 13.64 14.72
N ARG A 576 6.59 12.71 14.41
CA ARG A 576 6.91 11.54 13.59
C ARG A 576 6.37 11.67 12.18
N VAL A 577 7.21 11.32 11.21
CA VAL A 577 6.87 11.08 9.80
C VAL A 577 7.00 9.59 9.48
N SER A 578 6.62 9.17 8.27
CA SER A 578 6.80 7.77 7.84
C SER A 578 8.28 7.36 7.86
N GLY A 579 8.54 6.07 8.07
CA GLY A 579 9.83 5.46 7.76
C GLY A 579 10.21 5.54 6.27
N ARG A 580 11.43 5.08 5.96
CA ARG A 580 11.92 4.93 4.58
C ARG A 580 11.01 3.97 3.79
N PHE A 581 10.67 4.33 2.56
CA PHE A 581 9.90 3.46 1.67
C PHE A 581 10.29 3.60 0.21
N THR A 582 10.01 2.57 -0.57
CA THR A 582 10.23 2.50 -2.03
C THR A 582 8.90 2.53 -2.78
N VAL A 583 8.93 3.11 -3.98
CA VAL A 583 7.93 2.85 -5.02
C VAL A 583 8.54 1.89 -6.03
N GLU A 584 7.81 0.86 -6.42
CA GLU A 584 8.30 -0.27 -7.20
C GLU A 584 7.31 -0.65 -8.30
N SER A 585 7.74 -1.37 -9.34
CA SER A 585 6.86 -1.90 -10.39
C SER A 585 7.34 -3.22 -10.98
N LEU A 586 6.46 -3.94 -11.67
CA LEU A 586 6.81 -5.12 -12.47
C LEU A 586 7.51 -4.79 -13.80
N SER A 587 7.46 -3.52 -14.23
CA SER A 587 8.17 -3.04 -15.42
C SER A 587 9.51 -2.41 -15.01
N PRO A 588 10.62 -2.70 -15.71
CA PRO A 588 11.91 -2.09 -15.42
C PRO A 588 11.86 -0.56 -15.52
N HIS A 589 11.36 -0.03 -16.63
CA HIS A 589 11.41 1.41 -16.90
C HIS A 589 10.05 2.06 -17.18
N ARG A 590 9.93 3.34 -16.78
CA ARG A 590 8.91 4.28 -17.23
C ARG A 590 9.53 5.64 -17.59
N SER A 591 9.61 5.93 -18.89
CA SER A 591 9.98 7.25 -19.49
C SER A 591 11.47 7.66 -19.31
N ALA A 592 12.26 7.57 -20.40
CA ALA A 592 13.73 7.63 -20.42
C ALA A 592 14.37 9.03 -20.69
N SER A 593 15.68 9.19 -20.41
CA SER A 593 16.62 10.22 -20.97
C SER A 593 18.12 9.97 -20.59
N PHE A 594 19.06 10.72 -21.22
CA PHE A 594 20.48 10.39 -21.62
C PHE A 594 21.64 11.13 -20.85
N ASP A 595 22.98 10.93 -21.00
CA ASP A 595 23.93 10.04 -21.79
C ASP A 595 25.27 9.82 -20.98
N ALA A 596 26.27 9.13 -21.58
CA ALA A 596 27.73 9.40 -21.59
C ALA A 596 28.67 8.58 -20.64
N ALA A 597 29.78 7.93 -21.06
CA ALA A 597 30.38 7.71 -22.41
C ALA A 597 31.54 6.64 -22.52
N PHE A 598 31.67 5.97 -23.71
CA PHE A 598 32.87 5.29 -24.33
C PHE A 598 33.58 4.05 -23.67
N PRO A 599 34.45 3.23 -24.36
CA PRO A 599 34.63 2.89 -25.81
C PRO A 599 34.84 1.37 -26.18
N ASN A 600 34.73 1.07 -27.50
CA ASN A 600 35.14 -0.13 -28.28
C ASN A 600 35.95 -1.32 -27.67
N SER A 601 35.40 -2.54 -27.80
CA SER A 601 35.95 -3.75 -28.49
C SER A 601 34.95 -4.92 -28.28
N GLY A 602 34.91 -6.07 -28.97
CA GLY A 602 35.65 -6.66 -30.10
C GLY A 602 34.92 -7.99 -30.48
N GLU A 603 35.16 -8.55 -31.67
CA GLU A 603 34.38 -9.65 -32.25
C GLU A 603 34.34 -10.96 -31.43
N THR A 604 33.20 -11.68 -31.42
CA THR A 604 33.05 -13.00 -32.11
C THR A 604 31.64 -13.60 -31.92
N SER A 605 31.18 -14.39 -32.89
CA SER A 605 29.98 -15.24 -32.80
C SER A 605 30.34 -16.68 -33.17
N PRO A 606 29.65 -17.66 -32.57
CA PRO A 606 29.18 -18.85 -33.30
C PRO A 606 27.69 -19.10 -32.99
N GLU A 607 26.79 -19.13 -33.97
CA GLU A 607 26.45 -20.27 -34.86
C GLU A 607 25.44 -21.29 -34.26
N HIS A 608 24.47 -21.68 -35.09
CA HIS A 608 23.23 -22.39 -34.75
C HIS A 608 23.40 -23.89 -34.46
N SER A 609 22.45 -24.48 -33.71
CA SER A 609 21.71 -25.65 -34.23
C SER A 609 20.34 -25.87 -33.56
N PRO A 610 19.39 -26.58 -34.22
CA PRO A 610 17.96 -26.50 -33.92
C PRO A 610 17.35 -27.79 -33.34
N LEU A 611 16.25 -27.68 -32.59
CA LEU A 611 15.28 -28.76 -32.40
C LEU A 611 13.85 -28.21 -32.36
N GLN A 612 12.96 -28.84 -33.14
CA GLN A 612 11.53 -28.53 -33.24
C GLN A 612 10.70 -29.32 -32.22
N ASP A 613 9.55 -28.74 -31.86
CA ASP A 613 8.27 -29.37 -31.50
C ASP A 613 8.25 -30.61 -30.59
N GLN A 614 7.84 -30.38 -29.33
CA GLN A 614 6.74 -31.15 -28.71
C GLN A 614 6.23 -30.51 -27.41
N THR A 615 5.32 -29.54 -27.51
CA THR A 615 4.45 -29.11 -26.39
C THR A 615 3.06 -28.76 -26.88
N SER A 616 2.08 -29.63 -26.63
CA SER A 616 0.66 -29.35 -26.86
C SER A 616 -0.21 -29.94 -25.75
N ALA A 617 -0.58 -29.09 -24.79
CA ALA A 617 -1.78 -29.18 -23.92
C ALA A 617 -1.66 -28.15 -22.77
N VAL A 618 -1.99 -26.88 -23.03
CA VAL A 618 -2.26 -25.90 -21.97
C VAL A 618 -3.71 -25.46 -22.12
N GLY A 619 -4.53 -25.80 -21.13
CA GLY A 619 -5.94 -25.39 -21.03
C GLY A 619 -6.08 -24.00 -20.44
N LEU A 620 -5.64 -22.99 -21.19
CA LEU A 620 -6.15 -21.62 -21.06
C LEU A 620 -6.89 -21.34 -22.36
N ALA A 621 -8.12 -20.83 -22.28
CA ALA A 621 -8.88 -20.41 -23.46
C ALA A 621 -8.37 -19.06 -23.97
N VAL A 622 -7.11 -19.04 -24.40
CA VAL A 622 -6.59 -18.06 -25.36
C VAL A 622 -7.19 -18.44 -26.72
N ASP A 623 -7.71 -17.47 -27.47
CA ASP A 623 -8.13 -17.69 -28.85
C ASP A 623 -6.89 -18.14 -29.66
N PRO A 624 -6.86 -19.35 -30.26
CA PRO A 624 -5.63 -19.93 -30.81
C PRO A 624 -5.27 -19.35 -32.20
N GLY A 625 -5.19 -18.02 -32.29
CA GLY A 625 -5.21 -17.28 -33.56
C GLY A 625 -4.21 -16.13 -33.71
N SER A 626 -3.65 -15.55 -32.64
CA SER A 626 -2.63 -14.49 -32.78
C SER A 626 -1.49 -14.62 -31.77
N SER A 627 -0.28 -14.60 -32.30
CA SER A 627 0.95 -14.30 -31.55
C SER A 627 0.91 -12.87 -30.99
N TYR A 628 1.79 -12.59 -30.01
CA TYR A 628 2.05 -11.22 -29.54
C TYR A 628 2.27 -10.26 -30.72
N GLU A 629 3.12 -10.68 -31.67
CA GLU A 629 3.46 -9.90 -32.86
C GLU A 629 2.24 -9.60 -33.73
N GLU A 630 1.41 -10.60 -34.05
CA GLU A 630 0.17 -10.42 -34.82
C GLU A 630 -0.81 -9.47 -34.11
N THR A 631 -1.00 -9.63 -32.79
CA THR A 631 -1.88 -8.76 -32.00
C THR A 631 -1.41 -7.30 -32.04
N ILE A 632 -0.11 -7.04 -31.93
CA ILE A 632 0.42 -5.67 -32.03
C ILE A 632 0.23 -5.11 -33.44
N LEU A 633 0.48 -5.91 -34.48
CA LEU A 633 0.41 -5.45 -35.88
C LEU A 633 -1.02 -5.15 -36.35
N ASP A 634 -2.02 -5.96 -35.98
CA ASP A 634 -3.42 -5.69 -36.34
C ASP A 634 -4.00 -4.48 -35.58
N ASN A 635 -3.53 -4.25 -34.35
CA ASN A 635 -3.85 -3.04 -33.62
C ASN A 635 -3.12 -1.81 -34.18
N LEU A 636 -1.86 -1.92 -34.61
CA LEU A 636 -1.14 -0.86 -35.30
C LEU A 636 -1.81 -0.46 -36.62
N LYS A 637 -2.32 -1.45 -37.36
CA LYS A 637 -3.10 -1.26 -38.59
C LYS A 637 -4.40 -0.50 -38.34
N THR A 638 -5.06 -0.77 -37.21
CA THR A 638 -6.35 -0.17 -36.84
C THR A 638 -6.21 1.20 -36.19
N ALA A 639 -5.21 1.40 -35.33
CA ALA A 639 -5.00 2.62 -34.57
C ALA A 639 -4.03 3.61 -35.24
N GLY A 640 -3.11 3.15 -36.09
CA GLY A 640 -2.07 4.01 -36.65
C GLY A 640 -1.10 4.55 -35.58
N VAL A 641 -0.23 5.49 -35.97
CA VAL A 641 0.72 6.16 -35.06
C VAL A 641 0.43 7.65 -34.99
N GLN A 642 0.39 8.23 -33.78
CA GLN A 642 0.10 9.65 -33.58
C GLN A 642 1.36 10.47 -33.25
N ASN A 643 1.62 11.53 -34.04
CA ASN A 643 2.74 12.45 -33.83
C ASN A 643 2.35 13.61 -32.89
N GLY A 644 2.93 13.61 -31.68
CA GLY A 644 2.54 14.53 -30.59
C GLY A 644 2.70 16.02 -30.87
N ARG A 645 3.61 16.42 -31.78
CA ARG A 645 3.92 17.85 -32.02
C ARG A 645 3.19 18.48 -33.22
N ARG A 646 2.63 17.70 -34.15
CA ARG A 646 2.05 18.23 -35.41
C ARG A 646 0.55 18.04 -35.62
N ARG A 647 -0.15 17.35 -34.72
CA ARG A 647 -1.56 16.92 -34.94
C ARG A 647 -1.71 16.08 -36.21
N GLU A 648 -0.68 15.32 -36.56
CA GLU A 648 -0.63 14.43 -37.71
C GLU A 648 -0.66 12.96 -37.22
N ARG A 649 -1.51 12.13 -37.82
CA ARG A 649 -1.58 10.69 -37.60
C ARG A 649 -1.13 9.96 -38.87
N LEU A 650 -0.41 8.85 -38.70
CA LEU A 650 -0.06 7.90 -39.75
C LEU A 650 -1.08 6.77 -39.75
N ILE A 651 -1.87 6.67 -40.82
CA ILE A 651 -2.81 5.57 -41.06
C ILE A 651 -2.14 4.55 -41.99
N PHE A 652 -2.20 3.27 -41.63
CA PHE A 652 -1.73 2.18 -42.48
C PHE A 652 -2.84 1.67 -43.39
N ASN A 653 -2.56 1.59 -44.69
CA ASN A 653 -3.44 0.96 -45.68
C ASN A 653 -3.27 -0.56 -45.69
N ALA A 654 -2.04 -1.03 -45.49
CA ALA A 654 -1.68 -2.43 -45.35
C ALA A 654 -0.48 -2.56 -44.40
N ILE A 655 -0.41 -3.70 -43.71
CA ILE A 655 0.72 -4.19 -42.94
C ILE A 655 0.82 -5.68 -43.27
N ASP A 656 1.97 -6.09 -43.80
CA ASP A 656 2.26 -7.47 -44.20
C ASP A 656 3.43 -8.00 -43.34
N PRO A 657 3.31 -9.19 -42.72
CA PRO A 657 4.42 -9.80 -41.97
C PRO A 657 5.67 -9.99 -42.84
N TYR A 658 6.84 -9.76 -42.25
CA TYR A 658 8.13 -9.88 -42.90
C TYR A 658 9.04 -10.83 -42.09
N PRO A 659 9.68 -11.83 -42.73
CA PRO A 659 10.54 -12.80 -42.04
C PRO A 659 11.94 -12.21 -41.77
N GLY A 660 11.97 -11.07 -41.08
CA GLY A 660 13.18 -10.40 -40.64
C GLY A 660 13.71 -10.95 -39.32
N ARG A 661 14.89 -10.50 -38.90
CA ARG A 661 15.46 -10.81 -37.58
C ARG A 661 15.10 -9.73 -36.56
N PHE A 662 15.03 -8.48 -37.00
CA PHE A 662 14.65 -7.32 -36.18
C PHE A 662 13.48 -6.53 -36.78
N VAL A 663 13.04 -6.82 -38.00
CA VAL A 663 11.87 -6.19 -38.65
C VAL A 663 10.80 -7.26 -38.88
N GLN A 664 9.72 -7.20 -38.11
CA GLN A 664 8.63 -8.19 -38.12
C GLN A 664 7.57 -7.92 -39.19
N ALA A 665 7.46 -6.68 -39.70
CA ALA A 665 6.49 -6.35 -40.74
C ALA A 665 6.90 -5.19 -41.64
N ILE A 666 6.27 -5.10 -42.81
CA ILE A 666 6.35 -3.96 -43.72
C ILE A 666 4.93 -3.47 -44.00
N GLY A 667 4.68 -2.18 -43.83
CA GLY A 667 3.41 -1.54 -44.14
C GLY A 667 3.51 -0.46 -45.22
N THR A 668 2.34 0.01 -45.66
CA THR A 668 2.20 1.26 -46.42
C THR A 668 1.29 2.20 -45.66
N ALA A 669 1.75 3.41 -45.38
CA ALA A 669 1.04 4.39 -44.58
C ALA A 669 0.91 5.74 -45.30
N ALA A 670 -0.09 6.53 -44.93
CA ALA A 670 -0.24 7.92 -45.32
C ALA A 670 -0.56 8.78 -44.10
N SER A 671 -0.19 10.07 -44.13
CA SER A 671 -0.61 11.02 -43.10
C SER A 671 -2.07 11.45 -43.31
N ASP A 672 -2.79 11.75 -42.22
CA ASP A 672 -4.15 12.30 -42.29
C ASP A 672 -4.25 13.54 -43.18
N ALA A 673 -3.20 14.37 -43.21
CA ALA A 673 -3.09 15.53 -44.09
C ALA A 673 -3.02 15.14 -45.58
N ASN A 674 -2.25 14.12 -45.95
CA ASN A 674 -2.18 13.59 -47.32
C ASN A 674 -3.51 12.94 -47.73
N VAL A 675 -4.20 12.27 -46.80
CA VAL A 675 -5.55 11.68 -47.01
C VAL A 675 -6.61 12.76 -47.20
N ALA A 676 -6.56 13.84 -46.43
CA ALA A 676 -7.45 15.00 -46.60
C ALA A 676 -7.19 15.73 -47.94
N ALA A 677 -5.93 16.03 -48.26
CA ALA A 677 -5.56 16.71 -49.50
C ALA A 677 -5.96 15.92 -50.76
N ALA A 678 -5.82 14.58 -50.75
CA ALA A 678 -6.30 13.75 -51.85
C ALA A 678 -7.83 13.84 -52.02
N ARG A 679 -8.58 13.80 -50.92
CA ARG A 679 -10.05 13.92 -50.92
C ARG A 679 -10.55 15.28 -51.42
N GLU A 680 -9.80 16.36 -51.21
CA GLU A 680 -10.12 17.69 -51.77
C GLU A 680 -9.93 17.75 -53.30
N VAL A 681 -8.98 16.98 -53.86
CA VAL A 681 -8.73 16.92 -55.31
C VAL A 681 -9.77 16.04 -56.02
N SER A 682 -10.09 14.86 -55.48
CA SER A 682 -11.11 13.96 -56.02
C SER A 682 -11.46 12.86 -55.03
N ALA A 683 -12.72 12.41 -55.03
CA ALA A 683 -13.16 11.23 -54.28
C ALA A 683 -12.44 9.90 -54.69
N HIS A 684 -11.68 9.91 -55.78
CA HIS A 684 -10.90 8.77 -56.29
C HIS A 684 -9.39 9.06 -56.42
N ALA A 685 -8.88 10.16 -55.84
CA ALA A 685 -7.44 10.39 -55.80
C ALA A 685 -6.80 9.56 -54.67
N GLU A 686 -5.74 8.84 -54.97
CA GLU A 686 -4.99 8.10 -53.95
C GLU A 686 -4.08 9.04 -53.15
N PRO A 687 -3.99 8.90 -51.81
CA PRO A 687 -3.11 9.71 -50.98
C PRO A 687 -1.64 9.36 -51.24
N MET A 688 -0.76 10.34 -51.07
CA MET A 688 0.69 10.09 -51.11
C MET A 688 1.08 9.20 -49.93
N THR A 689 1.43 7.95 -50.24
CA THR A 689 1.83 6.91 -49.29
C THR A 689 3.34 6.78 -49.19
N GLN A 690 3.80 6.29 -48.05
CA GLN A 690 5.19 5.93 -47.76
C GLN A 690 5.26 4.49 -47.25
N ARG A 691 6.37 3.81 -47.50
CA ARG A 691 6.59 2.42 -47.12
C ARG A 691 7.35 2.32 -45.81
N VAL A 692 6.78 1.61 -44.86
CA VAL A 692 7.17 1.60 -43.45
C VAL A 692 7.72 0.23 -43.08
N ALA A 693 8.94 0.15 -42.56
CA ALA A 693 9.39 -1.05 -41.83
C ALA A 693 8.94 -0.96 -40.37
N ILE A 694 8.57 -2.08 -39.76
CA ILE A 694 8.08 -2.14 -38.37
C ILE A 694 8.96 -3.13 -37.58
N CYS A 695 9.56 -2.63 -36.51
CA CYS A 695 10.30 -3.40 -35.50
C CYS A 695 9.48 -3.44 -34.21
N LEU A 696 9.33 -4.64 -33.62
CA LEU A 696 8.64 -4.86 -32.36
C LEU A 696 9.66 -5.12 -31.24
N GLY A 697 9.57 -4.32 -30.19
CA GLY A 697 10.29 -4.51 -28.92
C GLY A 697 9.77 -5.69 -28.09
N PRO A 698 10.50 -6.07 -27.03
CA PRO A 698 10.10 -7.16 -26.15
C PRO A 698 8.77 -6.87 -25.43
N GLU A 699 8.01 -7.93 -25.14
CA GLU A 699 6.77 -7.86 -24.36
C GLU A 699 7.04 -7.41 -22.91
N TYR A 700 8.16 -7.88 -22.33
CA TYR A 700 8.67 -7.49 -21.02
C TYR A 700 10.14 -7.05 -21.19
N GLY A 701 10.38 -5.73 -21.18
CA GLY A 701 11.72 -5.15 -21.31
C GLY A 701 11.75 -3.82 -22.06
N THR A 702 12.95 -3.33 -22.34
CA THR A 702 13.22 -2.08 -23.08
C THR A 702 13.74 -2.36 -24.50
N VAL A 703 13.61 -1.36 -25.38
CA VAL A 703 14.28 -1.33 -26.70
C VAL A 703 15.61 -0.59 -26.58
N ASP A 704 16.73 -1.28 -26.78
CA ASP A 704 18.10 -0.73 -26.69
C ASP A 704 18.59 -0.05 -28.00
N ALA A 705 19.71 0.66 -27.95
CA ALA A 705 20.31 1.23 -29.19
C ALA A 705 20.72 0.14 -30.18
N ARG A 706 21.04 -1.05 -29.70
CA ARG A 706 21.59 -2.14 -30.52
C ARG A 706 20.51 -2.71 -31.42
N MET A 707 19.30 -2.89 -30.89
CA MET A 707 18.06 -3.27 -31.55
C MET A 707 17.63 -2.20 -32.55
N VAL A 708 17.62 -0.92 -32.16
CA VAL A 708 17.32 0.18 -33.11
C VAL A 708 18.35 0.21 -34.26
N LYS A 709 19.65 0.13 -33.97
CA LYS A 709 20.72 0.08 -34.98
C LYS A 709 20.65 -1.18 -35.85
N ALA A 710 20.24 -2.32 -35.29
CA ALA A 710 20.10 -3.57 -36.03
C ALA A 710 18.88 -3.55 -36.95
N ALA A 711 17.71 -3.15 -36.43
CA ALA A 711 16.48 -2.95 -37.21
C ALA A 711 16.68 -1.93 -38.34
N ALA A 712 17.36 -0.81 -38.08
CA ALA A 712 17.67 0.19 -39.10
C ALA A 712 18.61 -0.34 -40.18
N ARG A 713 19.64 -1.12 -39.84
CA ARG A 713 20.52 -1.78 -40.82
C ARG A 713 19.75 -2.79 -41.67
N GLU A 714 18.84 -3.54 -41.06
CA GLU A 714 18.01 -4.53 -41.74
C GLU A 714 17.03 -3.83 -42.71
N ALA A 715 16.31 -2.80 -42.25
CA ALA A 715 15.42 -1.99 -43.07
C ALA A 715 16.15 -1.27 -44.22
N LEU A 716 17.37 -0.76 -44.00
CA LEU A 716 18.20 -0.11 -45.03
C LEU A 716 18.63 -1.04 -46.18
N ALA A 717 18.67 -2.35 -45.93
CA ALA A 717 18.97 -3.39 -46.92
C ALA A 717 17.73 -3.80 -47.75
N MET A 718 16.53 -3.39 -47.34
CA MET A 718 15.28 -3.69 -48.04
C MET A 718 15.06 -2.76 -49.25
N PRO A 719 14.45 -3.24 -50.35
CA PRO A 719 14.06 -2.38 -51.46
C PRO A 719 12.91 -1.46 -51.06
N SER A 720 13.11 -0.14 -51.20
CA SER A 720 12.07 0.89 -51.09
C SER A 720 11.33 0.91 -49.74
N VAL A 721 12.08 1.11 -48.65
CA VAL A 721 11.56 1.53 -47.33
C VAL A 721 11.89 3.00 -47.12
N ASP A 722 10.89 3.79 -46.75
CA ASP A 722 10.99 5.25 -46.59
C ASP A 722 11.11 5.68 -45.12
N VAL A 723 10.64 4.86 -44.17
CA VAL A 723 10.73 5.09 -42.72
C VAL A 723 10.75 3.76 -41.95
N LEU A 724 11.48 3.70 -40.84
CA LEU A 724 11.38 2.62 -39.84
C LEU A 724 10.57 3.11 -38.64
N ILE A 725 9.66 2.28 -38.16
CA ILE A 725 8.98 2.47 -36.88
C ILE A 725 9.47 1.38 -35.93
N VAL A 726 9.97 1.77 -34.77
CA VAL A 726 10.30 0.86 -33.68
C VAL A 726 9.23 1.04 -32.61
N LEU A 727 8.50 -0.03 -32.32
CA LEU A 727 7.46 -0.08 -31.30
C LEU A 727 8.05 -0.67 -30.01
N GLY A 728 7.78 -0.05 -28.86
CA GLY A 728 8.21 -0.57 -27.57
C GLY A 728 7.32 -0.06 -26.43
N TYR A 729 7.07 -0.87 -25.42
CA TYR A 729 6.44 -0.40 -24.17
C TYR A 729 7.35 0.58 -23.41
N ALA A 730 8.66 0.35 -23.53
CA ALA A 730 9.73 1.22 -23.08
C ALA A 730 10.92 1.21 -24.07
N PHE A 731 11.74 2.25 -24.02
CA PHE A 731 12.96 2.43 -24.80
C PHE A 731 14.09 2.80 -23.82
N GLU A 732 15.29 2.30 -24.05
CA GLU A 732 16.44 2.65 -23.20
C GLU A 732 16.87 4.11 -23.37
N ALA A 733 17.56 4.59 -22.33
CA ALA A 733 18.60 5.62 -22.36
C ALA A 733 19.69 5.47 -23.45
N ASN A 734 19.63 4.41 -24.27
CA ASN A 734 20.36 4.05 -25.48
C ASN A 734 19.83 4.56 -26.83
N ALA A 735 18.50 4.51 -26.95
CA ALA A 735 17.83 4.29 -28.23
C ALA A 735 17.61 5.55 -29.07
N LEU A 736 17.62 6.75 -28.48
CA LEU A 736 17.47 8.03 -29.18
C LEU A 736 18.78 8.45 -29.88
N ASP A 737 19.92 8.49 -29.18
CA ASP A 737 21.23 8.83 -29.77
C ASP A 737 21.66 7.89 -30.89
N ALA A 738 21.15 6.66 -30.87
CA ALA A 738 21.31 5.70 -31.94
C ALA A 738 20.94 6.26 -33.32
N VAL A 739 20.03 7.23 -33.35
CA VAL A 739 19.32 7.69 -34.53
C VAL A 739 19.76 9.09 -34.99
N GLY A 740 20.57 9.81 -34.18
CA GLY A 740 21.29 11.01 -34.60
C GLY A 740 20.46 12.27 -34.82
N ASP A 741 21.14 13.42 -34.90
CA ASP A 741 20.51 14.74 -34.99
C ASP A 741 20.83 15.42 -36.33
N THR A 742 19.80 15.69 -37.15
CA THR A 742 19.94 16.28 -38.49
C THR A 742 18.79 17.21 -38.84
N GLN A 743 19.08 18.52 -38.99
CA GLN A 743 18.14 19.46 -39.60
C GLN A 743 18.22 19.43 -41.13
N ARG A 744 17.08 19.25 -41.80
CA ARG A 744 16.89 19.50 -43.24
C ARG A 744 15.51 20.09 -43.49
N GLU A 745 15.41 21.00 -44.46
CA GLU A 745 14.13 21.59 -44.88
C GLU A 745 13.52 20.80 -46.04
N GLY A 746 12.30 20.28 -45.86
CA GLY A 746 11.48 19.69 -46.93
C GLY A 746 10.75 18.44 -46.44
N PHE A 747 9.46 18.60 -46.09
CA PHE A 747 8.82 17.79 -45.02
C PHE A 747 9.51 18.03 -43.65
N ALA A 748 8.89 17.55 -42.57
CA ALA A 748 9.37 17.57 -41.17
C ALA A 748 10.20 18.78 -40.66
N SER A 749 9.54 19.67 -39.92
CA SER A 749 10.16 20.51 -38.89
C SER A 749 9.44 20.24 -37.57
N VAL A 750 9.98 19.26 -36.83
CA VAL A 750 9.52 18.68 -35.57
C VAL A 750 10.75 18.08 -34.90
N ALA A 751 10.95 18.26 -33.58
CA ALA A 751 11.93 17.42 -32.88
C ALA A 751 11.30 16.03 -32.66
N ALA A 752 11.89 14.92 -33.11
CA ALA A 752 13.07 14.84 -33.97
C ALA A 752 12.84 13.76 -35.05
N GLU A 753 12.99 14.15 -36.31
CA GLU A 753 13.15 13.19 -37.40
C GLU A 753 14.60 12.70 -37.36
N HIS A 754 14.86 11.80 -36.41
CA HIS A 754 16.18 11.21 -36.27
C HIS A 754 16.45 10.30 -37.47
N THR A 755 17.59 10.49 -38.15
CA THR A 755 17.95 9.72 -39.34
C THR A 755 19.16 8.82 -39.12
N LEU A 756 18.92 7.50 -39.14
CA LEU A 756 20.01 6.53 -39.09
C LEU A 756 20.62 6.40 -40.50
N GLY A 757 21.40 7.41 -40.88
CA GLY A 757 22.02 7.56 -42.21
C GLY A 757 21.10 8.20 -43.24
N ARG A 758 20.26 7.39 -43.91
CA ARG A 758 19.30 7.86 -44.95
C ARG A 758 17.84 7.47 -44.67
N LEU A 759 17.61 6.81 -43.54
CA LEU A 759 16.32 6.25 -43.16
C LEU A 759 15.86 6.97 -41.87
N PRO A 760 14.77 7.74 -41.92
CA PRO A 760 14.06 8.21 -40.73
C PRO A 760 13.64 7.03 -39.84
N VAL A 761 13.82 7.18 -38.52
CA VAL A 761 13.31 6.20 -37.55
C VAL A 761 12.42 6.90 -36.54
N LEU A 762 11.23 6.34 -36.29
CA LEU A 762 10.30 6.80 -35.27
C LEU A 762 10.31 5.80 -34.10
N LEU A 763 10.68 6.27 -32.91
CA LEU A 763 10.47 5.53 -31.67
C LEU A 763 9.06 5.80 -31.16
N VAL A 764 8.26 4.75 -31.03
CA VAL A 764 6.82 4.85 -30.77
C VAL A 764 6.48 4.02 -29.54
N ARG A 765 5.99 4.70 -28.50
CA ARG A 765 5.56 4.06 -27.27
C ARG A 765 4.27 3.30 -27.52
N MET A 766 4.33 2.00 -27.33
CA MET A 766 3.15 1.16 -27.19
C MET A 766 2.51 1.46 -25.84
N ASN A 767 1.21 1.75 -25.85
CA ASN A 767 0.43 1.78 -24.62
C ASN A 767 0.35 0.36 -24.07
N VAL A 768 0.56 0.17 -22.76
CA VAL A 768 0.53 -1.12 -22.06
C VAL A 768 -0.80 -1.86 -22.31
N ASP A 769 -1.87 -1.11 -22.58
CA ASP A 769 -3.17 -1.60 -23.05
C ASP A 769 -3.11 -2.59 -24.25
N LEU A 770 -2.03 -2.55 -25.06
CA LEU A 770 -1.80 -3.47 -26.18
C LEU A 770 -1.41 -4.90 -25.77
N ALA A 771 -0.76 -5.09 -24.62
CA ALA A 771 -0.35 -6.41 -24.12
C ALA A 771 -1.53 -7.25 -23.62
N MET A 772 -2.76 -6.71 -23.72
CA MET A 772 -3.89 -7.13 -22.91
C MET A 772 -5.00 -7.84 -23.71
N GLY A 773 -5.00 -7.76 -25.05
CA GLY A 773 -5.85 -8.56 -25.97
C GLY A 773 -6.96 -7.78 -26.73
N GLU A 774 -7.36 -8.28 -27.90
CA GLU A 774 -8.26 -7.57 -28.86
C GLU A 774 -9.67 -7.23 -28.35
N GLU A 775 -10.23 -8.03 -27.42
CA GLU A 775 -11.57 -7.84 -26.87
C GLU A 775 -11.72 -6.51 -26.09
N LEU A 776 -10.63 -5.97 -25.55
CA LEU A 776 -10.58 -4.70 -24.84
C LEU A 776 -10.72 -3.50 -25.80
N LEU A 777 -10.20 -3.65 -27.02
CA LEU A 777 -10.01 -2.56 -27.96
C LEU A 777 -11.26 -2.18 -28.77
N LYS A 778 -12.30 -3.04 -28.71
CA LYS A 778 -13.62 -2.78 -29.33
C LYS A 778 -14.43 -1.68 -28.64
N ASN A 779 -14.11 -1.34 -27.38
CA ASN A 779 -14.84 -0.34 -26.57
C ASN A 779 -13.97 0.81 -26.02
N SER A 780 -12.64 0.68 -26.02
CA SER A 780 -11.74 1.83 -25.84
C SER A 780 -11.70 2.70 -27.09
N SER A 781 -11.42 4.00 -26.99
CA SER A 781 -11.13 4.79 -28.18
C SER A 781 -9.82 4.30 -28.83
N SER A 782 -9.90 3.80 -30.07
CA SER A 782 -8.78 3.25 -30.86
C SER A 782 -7.74 4.29 -31.33
N ALA A 783 -7.65 5.42 -30.64
CA ALA A 783 -6.81 6.55 -31.02
C ALA A 783 -5.38 6.47 -30.45
N ASN A 784 -5.14 5.68 -29.39
CA ASN A 784 -4.06 5.96 -28.43
C ASN A 784 -3.11 4.79 -28.14
N LEU A 785 -3.09 3.78 -29.01
CA LEU A 785 -2.29 2.58 -28.78
C LEU A 785 -0.80 2.81 -29.07
N PHE A 786 -0.47 3.79 -29.93
CA PHE A 786 0.88 4.03 -30.42
C PHE A 786 1.19 5.54 -30.48
N THR A 787 1.96 6.03 -29.52
CA THR A 787 2.20 7.48 -29.31
C THR A 787 3.70 7.80 -29.35
N VAL A 788 4.08 8.87 -30.05
CA VAL A 788 5.47 9.37 -30.07
C VAL A 788 5.82 10.06 -28.75
N PHE A 789 7.07 9.87 -28.28
CA PHE A 789 7.55 10.25 -26.95
C PHE A 789 7.48 11.77 -26.65
N GLY A 790 7.30 12.12 -25.37
CA GLY A 790 7.27 13.50 -24.87
C GLY A 790 7.90 13.60 -23.48
N GLU A 791 8.85 14.53 -23.34
CA GLU A 791 9.62 14.82 -22.12
C GLU A 791 8.97 15.96 -21.31
N PRO A 792 9.26 16.09 -19.99
CA PRO A 792 8.92 17.31 -19.25
C PRO A 792 9.81 18.47 -19.72
N ASP A 793 9.22 19.64 -19.94
CA ASP A 793 9.97 20.86 -20.30
C ASP A 793 10.54 21.48 -19.02
N ILE A 794 11.88 21.58 -18.96
CA ILE A 794 12.61 22.12 -17.81
C ILE A 794 13.71 23.09 -18.24
N ASP A 795 13.98 24.07 -17.39
CA ASP A 795 15.12 24.99 -17.47
C ASP A 795 16.02 24.77 -16.25
N VAL A 796 17.34 24.73 -16.48
CA VAL A 796 18.33 24.53 -15.41
C VAL A 796 19.25 25.74 -15.39
N GLN A 797 19.31 26.42 -14.26
CA GLN A 797 20.07 27.64 -14.06
C GLN A 797 21.17 27.38 -13.03
N VAL A 798 22.42 27.56 -13.43
CA VAL A 798 23.60 27.40 -12.58
C VAL A 798 24.13 28.79 -12.22
N SER A 799 24.40 29.01 -10.93
CA SER A 799 24.81 30.31 -10.38
C SER A 799 25.81 30.13 -9.23
N ASP A 800 26.41 31.22 -8.77
CA ASP A 800 27.26 31.23 -7.56
C ASP A 800 26.49 30.81 -6.29
N GLU A 801 25.15 30.87 -6.31
CA GLU A 801 24.25 30.46 -5.21
C GLU A 801 23.80 28.98 -5.33
N GLY A 802 24.23 28.27 -6.39
CA GLY A 802 23.88 26.87 -6.66
C GLY A 802 23.05 26.68 -7.94
N VAL A 803 22.44 25.50 -8.04
CA VAL A 803 21.62 25.03 -9.15
C VAL A 803 20.13 25.22 -8.82
N VAL A 804 19.38 25.78 -9.77
CA VAL A 804 17.92 25.94 -9.70
C VAL A 804 17.27 25.32 -10.94
N VAL A 805 16.17 24.60 -10.74
CA VAL A 805 15.38 23.96 -11.80
C VAL A 805 14.01 24.60 -11.87
N GLU A 806 13.61 25.10 -13.04
CA GLU A 806 12.22 25.48 -13.34
C GLU A 806 11.57 24.39 -14.19
N ILE A 807 10.44 23.84 -13.73
CA ILE A 807 9.56 23.02 -14.58
C ILE A 807 8.55 23.92 -15.29
N ARG A 808 8.55 23.87 -16.62
CA ARG A 808 7.70 24.70 -17.49
C ARG A 808 6.42 23.98 -17.90
N GLY A 809 6.47 22.65 -17.97
CA GLY A 809 5.32 21.87 -18.41
C GLY A 809 5.56 20.37 -18.50
N ILE A 810 4.47 19.67 -18.81
CA ILE A 810 4.47 18.30 -19.32
C ILE A 810 3.55 18.30 -20.54
N ASP A 811 3.95 17.64 -21.61
CA ASP A 811 3.03 17.33 -22.72
C ASP A 811 1.98 16.31 -22.21
N VAL A 812 0.82 16.80 -21.79
CA VAL A 812 -0.26 15.97 -21.23
C VAL A 812 -1.19 15.52 -22.34
N TYR A 813 -1.31 14.21 -22.51
CA TYR A 813 -2.23 13.61 -23.46
C TYR A 813 -3.66 13.52 -22.89
N ASP A 814 -4.67 13.91 -23.70
CA ASP A 814 -6.09 13.86 -23.32
C ASP A 814 -6.86 12.82 -24.19
N PRO A 815 -6.90 11.52 -23.78
CA PRO A 815 -7.60 10.44 -24.50
C PRO A 815 -9.12 10.63 -24.68
N THR A 816 -9.73 11.63 -24.04
CA THR A 816 -11.13 12.00 -24.30
C THR A 816 -11.29 12.90 -25.52
N THR A 817 -10.26 13.70 -25.87
CA THR A 817 -10.29 14.65 -26.99
C THR A 817 -9.39 14.27 -28.16
N GLY A 818 -8.44 13.35 -27.98
CA GLY A 818 -7.47 13.00 -29.02
C GLY A 818 -6.23 13.91 -29.06
N GLU A 819 -6.13 14.86 -28.13
CA GLU A 819 -5.13 15.94 -28.18
C GLU A 819 -3.96 15.68 -27.22
N VAL A 820 -2.73 15.73 -27.74
CA VAL A 820 -1.57 16.10 -26.92
C VAL A 820 -1.66 17.60 -26.68
N ARG A 821 -1.79 18.02 -25.42
CA ARG A 821 -1.68 19.42 -25.03
C ARG A 821 -0.30 19.63 -24.43
N SER A 822 0.48 20.51 -25.05
CA SER A 822 1.66 21.04 -24.37
C SER A 822 1.16 21.86 -23.19
N GLY A 823 1.27 21.26 -22.01
CA GLY A 823 0.63 21.73 -20.79
C GLY A 823 1.57 22.65 -20.05
N GLY A 824 1.09 23.84 -19.72
CA GLY A 824 1.68 24.59 -18.60
C GLY A 824 1.57 23.78 -17.30
N THR A 825 2.22 24.28 -16.26
CA THR A 825 2.41 23.60 -14.97
C THR A 825 1.12 23.20 -14.25
N ASP A 826 -0.04 23.79 -14.61
CA ASP A 826 -1.37 23.46 -14.08
C ASP A 826 -1.76 21.97 -14.22
N GLY A 827 -1.15 21.22 -15.13
CA GLY A 827 -1.38 19.78 -15.34
C GLY A 827 -0.61 18.87 -14.39
N ILE A 828 0.34 19.41 -13.62
CA ILE A 828 1.27 18.66 -12.77
C ILE A 828 0.70 18.58 -11.36
N ALA A 829 0.70 17.38 -10.77
CA ALA A 829 0.23 17.10 -9.41
C ALA A 829 1.39 17.07 -8.38
N LEU A 830 2.53 16.51 -8.79
CA LEU A 830 3.75 16.38 -8.01
C LEU A 830 4.94 16.40 -8.98
N TRP A 831 6.02 17.09 -8.63
CA TRP A 831 7.31 16.93 -9.29
C TRP A 831 8.44 16.83 -8.24
N MET A 832 9.48 16.07 -8.58
CA MET A 832 10.53 15.64 -7.68
C MET A 832 11.88 15.79 -8.36
N ILE A 833 12.92 16.09 -7.59
CA ILE A 833 14.29 16.21 -8.10
C ILE A 833 15.16 15.26 -7.30
N ASP A 834 15.90 14.44 -8.02
CA ASP A 834 17.16 13.91 -7.56
C ASP A 834 18.26 14.92 -7.92
N THR A 835 18.83 15.56 -6.90
CA THR A 835 19.80 16.65 -7.03
C THR A 835 21.25 16.20 -7.17
N ASP A 836 21.51 14.90 -7.11
CA ASP A 836 22.84 14.28 -7.17
C ASP A 836 22.65 12.82 -7.61
N TYR A 837 22.19 12.69 -8.86
CA TYR A 837 21.71 11.44 -9.44
C TYR A 837 22.88 10.57 -9.89
N ASP A 838 22.84 9.28 -9.54
CA ASP A 838 23.96 8.33 -9.67
C ASP A 838 23.80 7.34 -10.83
N GLU A 839 22.71 7.43 -11.60
CA GLU A 839 22.35 6.48 -12.67
C GLU A 839 22.07 5.03 -12.19
N GLU A 840 22.11 4.77 -10.89
CA GLU A 840 21.76 3.48 -10.26
C GLU A 840 20.43 3.55 -9.50
N SER A 841 19.98 4.71 -9.04
CA SER A 841 18.76 4.88 -8.26
C SER A 841 18.23 6.31 -8.23
N PHE A 842 16.96 6.51 -8.64
CA PHE A 842 16.25 7.77 -8.36
C PHE A 842 15.91 7.95 -6.86
N PHE A 843 16.65 8.83 -6.17
CA PHE A 843 16.38 9.26 -4.80
C PHE A 843 15.57 10.56 -4.78
N VAL A 844 14.44 10.56 -4.08
CA VAL A 844 13.62 11.78 -3.91
C VAL A 844 14.30 12.71 -2.90
N ARG A 845 15.21 13.57 -3.38
CA ARG A 845 15.94 14.56 -2.58
C ARG A 845 15.13 15.87 -2.40
N HIS A 846 14.37 16.30 -3.43
CA HIS A 846 13.38 17.38 -3.37
C HIS A 846 12.00 16.94 -3.92
N ALA A 847 10.91 17.54 -3.41
CA ALA A 847 9.54 17.28 -3.85
C ALA A 847 8.64 18.53 -3.75
N TYR A 848 7.85 18.79 -4.80
CA TYR A 848 7.08 20.02 -5.02
C TYR A 848 5.66 19.71 -5.56
N PHE A 849 4.70 20.58 -5.25
CA PHE A 849 3.26 20.37 -5.45
C PHE A 849 2.63 21.57 -6.15
N SER A 850 2.55 21.51 -7.48
CA SER A 850 1.88 22.50 -8.33
C SER A 850 0.34 22.44 -8.30
N GLY A 851 -0.24 21.71 -7.33
CA GLY A 851 -1.68 21.44 -7.26
C GLY A 851 -2.40 22.04 -6.07
N GLY A 852 -3.71 22.26 -6.21
CA GLY A 852 -4.58 22.87 -5.18
C GLY A 852 -4.87 22.01 -3.93
N GLN A 853 -4.03 21.02 -3.63
CA GLN A 853 -4.09 20.19 -2.41
C GLN A 853 -2.91 20.57 -1.51
N ASP A 854 -3.14 20.72 -0.20
CA ASP A 854 -2.11 20.99 0.81
C ASP A 854 -1.80 19.71 1.60
N PRO A 855 -0.99 18.76 1.07
CA PRO A 855 -0.69 17.50 1.74
C PRO A 855 0.06 17.73 3.07
N TYR A 856 0.95 18.71 3.12
CA TYR A 856 1.78 18.99 4.30
C TYR A 856 1.08 19.75 5.43
N LYS A 857 -0.19 20.14 5.27
CA LYS A 857 -1.00 20.90 6.25
C LYS A 857 -0.81 20.46 7.71
N LYS A 858 -0.81 19.15 7.98
CA LYS A 858 -0.65 18.57 9.33
C LYS A 858 0.76 18.75 9.89
N LEU A 859 1.79 18.64 9.05
CA LEU A 859 3.19 18.84 9.42
C LEU A 859 3.50 20.35 9.57
N ARG A 860 3.04 21.18 8.63
CA ARG A 860 3.09 22.64 8.71
C ARG A 860 2.50 23.20 10.00
N LEU A 861 1.34 22.70 10.42
CA LEU A 861 0.73 23.09 11.71
C LEU A 861 1.52 22.60 12.93
N ALA A 862 2.25 21.49 12.83
CA ALA A 862 3.03 20.91 13.93
C ALA A 862 4.41 21.56 14.11
N LEU A 863 5.04 21.95 13.00
CA LEU A 863 6.40 22.52 12.95
C LEU A 863 6.39 24.04 12.71
N LYS A 864 5.25 24.72 12.87
CA LYS A 864 5.08 26.17 12.67
C LYS A 864 6.03 27.05 13.51
N ALA A 865 6.58 26.50 14.60
CA ALA A 865 7.55 27.19 15.45
C ALA A 865 9.01 26.99 15.00
N ASP A 866 9.27 26.00 14.15
CA ASP A 866 10.60 25.53 13.73
C ASP A 866 10.88 25.74 12.23
N ILE A 867 9.83 25.91 11.41
CA ILE A 867 9.91 26.13 9.96
C ILE A 867 8.95 27.27 9.62
N ASP A 868 9.45 28.30 8.95
CA ASP A 868 8.68 29.50 8.60
C ASP A 868 7.61 29.24 7.51
N ALA A 869 6.72 30.22 7.30
CA ALA A 869 5.64 30.07 6.34
C ALA A 869 6.13 29.99 4.89
N ASP A 870 7.17 30.78 4.57
CA ASP A 870 7.68 30.99 3.22
C ASP A 870 8.38 29.72 2.69
N ALA A 871 9.11 29.01 3.55
CA ALA A 871 9.68 27.70 3.24
C ALA A 871 8.59 26.65 2.96
N TRP A 872 7.48 26.64 3.72
CA TRP A 872 6.34 25.77 3.39
C TRP A 872 5.67 26.16 2.07
N GLU A 873 5.57 27.46 1.76
CA GLU A 873 5.01 27.95 0.49
C GLU A 873 5.92 27.63 -0.71
N SER A 874 7.24 27.56 -0.51
CA SER A 874 8.20 27.15 -1.55
C SER A 874 7.98 25.73 -2.09
N LEU A 875 7.32 24.85 -1.32
CA LEU A 875 6.93 23.52 -1.78
C LEU A 875 5.80 23.55 -2.82
N TYR A 876 5.09 24.67 -2.98
CA TYR A 876 3.95 24.82 -3.88
C TYR A 876 4.29 25.61 -5.15
N GLY A 877 5.53 25.46 -5.62
CA GLY A 877 6.09 26.16 -6.77
C GLY A 877 6.42 25.27 -7.97
N THR A 878 6.81 25.95 -9.05
CA THR A 878 7.31 25.38 -10.31
C THR A 878 8.82 25.62 -10.48
N VAL A 879 9.44 26.31 -9.51
CA VAL A 879 10.87 26.58 -9.44
C VAL A 879 11.39 25.92 -8.18
N SER A 880 12.51 25.21 -8.28
CA SER A 880 13.14 24.56 -7.13
C SER A 880 13.74 25.60 -6.20
N ARG A 881 13.95 25.20 -4.94
CA ARG A 881 14.95 25.85 -4.10
C ARG A 881 16.34 25.60 -4.70
N PRO A 882 17.32 26.51 -4.49
CA PRO A 882 18.70 26.25 -4.86
C PRO A 882 19.25 25.02 -4.12
N PHE A 883 20.13 24.28 -4.78
CA PHE A 883 20.90 23.18 -4.20
C PHE A 883 22.34 23.19 -4.74
N PRO A 884 23.32 22.55 -4.08
CA PRO A 884 24.70 22.48 -4.55
C PRO A 884 24.83 21.88 -5.96
N VAL A 885 25.93 22.16 -6.64
CA VAL A 885 26.26 21.48 -7.91
C VAL A 885 26.45 19.97 -7.60
N PRO A 886 25.80 19.05 -8.33
CA PRO A 886 25.87 17.61 -8.07
C PRO A 886 27.31 17.10 -8.11
N SER A 887 27.65 16.19 -7.19
CA SER A 887 28.96 15.53 -7.15
C SER A 887 29.14 14.59 -8.35
N THR A 888 28.04 14.01 -8.84
CA THR A 888 27.97 13.17 -10.05
C THR A 888 27.97 14.00 -11.34
N GLY A 889 27.79 15.32 -11.26
CA GLY A 889 27.57 16.18 -12.42
C GLY A 889 26.18 16.02 -13.08
N LYS A 890 25.26 15.25 -12.48
CA LYS A 890 23.94 14.96 -13.05
C LYS A 890 22.79 15.17 -12.05
N ILE A 891 21.66 15.63 -12.58
CA ILE A 891 20.37 15.70 -11.86
C ILE A 891 19.31 14.92 -12.64
N ALA A 892 18.30 14.40 -11.93
CA ALA A 892 17.11 13.83 -12.55
C ALA A 892 15.84 14.51 -12.01
N VAL A 893 14.94 14.91 -12.91
CA VAL A 893 13.69 15.60 -12.57
C VAL A 893 12.52 14.73 -13.02
N LYS A 894 11.71 14.26 -12.06
CA LYS A 894 10.53 13.42 -12.29
C LYS A 894 9.26 14.22 -12.06
N ALA A 895 8.34 14.20 -13.01
CA ALA A 895 7.10 14.98 -12.95
C ALA A 895 5.88 14.09 -13.20
N ILE A 896 4.81 14.33 -12.42
CA ILE A 896 3.67 13.43 -12.25
C ILE A 896 2.39 14.23 -12.47
N ASN A 897 1.55 13.79 -13.40
CA ASN A 897 0.28 14.46 -13.70
C ASN A 897 -0.87 13.93 -12.82
N TYR A 898 -2.05 14.54 -12.93
CA TYR A 898 -3.24 14.13 -12.16
C TYR A 898 -3.82 12.76 -12.55
N TYR A 899 -3.32 12.10 -13.60
CA TYR A 899 -3.72 10.75 -14.00
C TYR A 899 -2.75 9.67 -13.48
N GLY A 900 -1.66 10.04 -12.81
CA GLY A 900 -0.61 9.09 -12.41
C GLY A 900 0.34 8.71 -13.55
N ASP A 901 0.32 9.45 -14.67
CA ASP A 901 1.41 9.40 -15.64
C ASP A 901 2.63 10.09 -15.04
N GLU A 902 3.80 9.51 -15.26
CA GLU A 902 5.07 9.98 -14.75
C GLU A 902 6.05 10.05 -15.92
N VAL A 903 6.79 11.15 -15.98
CA VAL A 903 7.87 11.39 -16.94
C VAL A 903 9.10 11.82 -16.15
N LEU A 904 10.28 11.45 -16.63
CA LEU A 904 11.56 11.78 -16.01
C LEU A 904 12.48 12.38 -17.06
N ILE A 905 13.28 13.36 -16.65
CA ILE A 905 14.34 13.94 -17.48
C ILE A 905 15.66 14.01 -16.70
N VAL A 906 16.74 13.52 -17.30
CA VAL A 906 18.11 13.66 -16.80
C VAL A 906 18.76 14.89 -17.45
N ARG A 907 19.56 15.62 -16.68
CA ARG A 907 20.38 16.74 -17.16
C ARG A 907 21.76 16.69 -16.53
N GLU A 908 22.79 16.87 -17.36
CA GLU A 908 24.13 17.22 -16.91
C GLU A 908 24.14 18.67 -16.40
N VAL A 909 24.92 18.92 -15.34
CA VAL A 909 25.08 20.22 -14.70
C VAL A 909 26.57 20.43 -14.42
N SER A 910 27.19 21.37 -15.13
CA SER A 910 28.64 21.60 -15.17
C SER A 910 29.05 23.02 -14.79
#